data_AF-A0AAV1HB30-F1
#
_entry.id   AF-A0AAV1HB30-F1
#
_cell.length_a   1.000
_cell.length_b   1.000
_cell.length_c   1.000
_cell.angle_alpha   90.00
_cell.angle_beta   90.00
_cell.angle_gamma   90.00
#
_symmetry.space_group_name_H-M   'P 1'
#
loop_
_entity.id
_entity.type
_entity.pdbx_description
1 polymer ?
#
loop_
_entity_poly.entity_id
_entity_poly.type
_entity_poly.pdbx_seq_one_letter_code
_entity_poly.pdbx_strand_id
1 'polypeptide(L)'
;MTPQVSERPHRLALIPSSLRTMILNLLIPALILGVVEAQTANRTEGELSGGHENQTFITSTADYSTLKPGNLTTTSYKDELHRIEEELQNNQTTAVITEEDEDFQDQEIMFPGKHCQQDMLVDLGHMYCGDPFHQEMKSISAENWCDLEKIIRPYHEMTLCLEKLSNLVNCYYPNSNIQDFFLEIHSFYFHNCSNEELLVDAPQGLVIALTVIPVSLIPVLVYLVVWKSKMVGYHCIPWINTHTSGSYSVTSVKQEQEKSSSCLRNKTACHRLCQTLALSALCLLLFVVCVALSVLYNRGSDGKPERKSFILELQNISDSQHTLSKANTELRRDNEALKEQNKILNRTSAKLHSVTLTLSLERSELTEQILNLTSTNLQLSQELERLLQITADQEEKELNMSQTIQHLRESNTQREEEKRGLTEATDLLREELKQEKEKNQELLEINDKIQTDVKNLSQRLEDSLNDDCEERNAQLQERVMELQEKIKNLSGVLMKERQEAAEREERTNKMDQTLMNMRTLQEDFRSLDLYCPVVNPQTKERSCKKCPDSWKLFDSSCYYISSRTLTWSSSRAWCRTQGGDLLVINSEREQRFVFESSRAEKQSGSRLWIGMTDAEVEGEWSWVDGSRVTSNIQFWLSRAGTGTEPDNWTQDDPAGEDCGHIDNSESVLRSWMDGSCKNSYRWICEKSL
;
A
#
# COMPACT_ATOMS: atom_id res chain seq x y z
N MET A 1 -3.76 80.78 8.67
CA MET A 1 -5.18 80.96 8.26
C MET A 1 -5.85 79.59 8.28
N THR A 2 -7.06 79.51 8.84
CA THR A 2 -8.03 78.39 8.74
C THR A 2 -8.70 78.39 7.34
N PRO A 3 -9.42 77.35 6.85
CA PRO A 3 -10.40 76.42 7.50
C PRO A 3 -10.01 74.91 7.41
N GLN A 4 -10.64 73.90 8.05
CA GLN A 4 -12.06 73.54 8.40
C GLN A 4 -12.92 73.05 7.20
N VAL A 5 -13.88 72.09 7.31
CA VAL A 5 -14.20 71.00 8.30
C VAL A 5 -15.26 70.03 7.70
N SER A 6 -15.66 68.96 8.41
CA SER A 6 -16.89 68.13 8.22
C SER A 6 -16.82 66.90 7.28
N GLU A 7 -17.51 65.75 7.48
CA GLU A 7 -17.93 64.97 8.68
C GLU A 7 -18.47 63.57 8.21
N ARG A 8 -18.45 62.55 9.10
CA ARG A 8 -19.14 61.22 9.04
C ARG A 8 -18.53 60.07 8.22
N PRO A 9 -18.60 58.86 8.79
CA PRO A 9 -19.41 57.78 8.17
C PRO A 9 -20.44 57.15 9.14
N HIS A 10 -21.41 56.40 8.60
CA HIS A 10 -22.46 55.73 9.39
C HIS A 10 -22.14 54.25 9.71
N ARG A 11 -22.40 53.88 10.97
CA ARG A 11 -22.86 52.57 11.49
C ARG A 11 -22.60 51.31 10.64
N LEU A 12 -21.69 50.45 11.12
CA LEU A 12 -21.88 49.00 11.07
C LEU A 12 -21.13 48.28 12.21
N ALA A 13 -21.52 48.58 13.45
CA ALA A 13 -20.98 47.97 14.66
C ALA A 13 -22.10 47.53 15.59
N LEU A 14 -22.38 46.21 15.64
CA LEU A 14 -23.12 45.53 16.72
C LEU A 14 -23.03 43.99 16.56
N ILE A 15 -21.80 43.46 16.46
CA ILE A 15 -21.55 42.04 16.75
C ILE A 15 -21.42 41.89 18.27
N PRO A 16 -22.19 41.01 18.94
CA PRO A 16 -22.05 40.79 20.37
C PRO A 16 -20.64 40.35 20.76
N SER A 17 -20.15 40.81 21.91
CA SER A 17 -18.80 40.51 22.42
C SER A 17 -18.53 39.01 22.61
N SER A 18 -19.58 38.22 22.87
CA SER A 18 -19.53 36.76 22.93
C SER A 18 -19.17 36.08 21.59
N LEU A 19 -19.64 36.62 20.46
CA LEU A 19 -19.30 36.05 19.16
C LEU A 19 -17.85 36.38 18.78
N ARG A 20 -17.38 37.58 19.14
CA ARG A 20 -15.99 38.01 18.92
C ARG A 20 -14.99 37.17 19.72
N THR A 21 -15.33 36.76 20.94
CA THR A 21 -14.50 35.87 21.77
C THR A 21 -14.56 34.41 21.32
N MET A 22 -15.72 33.90 20.85
CA MET A 22 -15.79 32.56 20.23
C MET A 22 -14.90 32.45 18.98
N ILE A 23 -14.91 33.46 18.12
CA ILE A 23 -14.10 33.48 16.89
C ILE A 23 -12.61 33.55 17.21
N LEU A 24 -12.18 34.42 18.15
CA LEU A 24 -10.78 34.50 18.57
C LEU A 24 -10.28 33.17 19.17
N ASN A 25 -11.07 32.55 20.04
CA ASN A 25 -10.60 31.41 20.84
C ASN A 25 -10.61 30.06 20.10
N LEU A 26 -11.26 29.96 18.92
CA LEU A 26 -11.34 28.73 18.13
C LEU A 26 -10.54 28.75 16.83
N LEU A 27 -10.44 29.88 16.14
CA LEU A 27 -9.74 29.95 14.83
C LEU A 27 -8.25 30.29 14.94
N ILE A 28 -7.82 30.96 16.01
CA ILE A 28 -6.41 31.34 16.18
C ILE A 28 -5.49 30.13 16.45
N PRO A 29 -5.86 29.13 17.30
CA PRO A 29 -5.01 27.95 17.50
C PRO A 29 -4.76 27.16 16.21
N ALA A 30 -5.79 26.97 15.38
CA ALA A 30 -5.69 26.22 14.13
C ALA A 30 -4.79 26.93 13.09
N LEU A 31 -4.89 28.25 12.97
CA LEU A 31 -4.08 29.05 12.04
C LEU A 31 -2.61 29.18 12.47
N ILE A 32 -2.30 29.08 13.77
CA ILE A 32 -0.91 29.16 14.25
C ILE A 32 -0.16 27.84 14.00
N LEU A 33 -0.80 26.69 14.19
CA LEU A 33 -0.17 25.39 13.94
C LEU A 33 0.13 25.17 12.44
N GLY A 34 -0.83 25.44 11.55
CA GLY A 34 -0.68 25.20 10.11
C GLY A 34 0.31 26.11 9.36
N VAL A 35 0.87 27.14 10.00
CA VAL A 35 1.81 28.10 9.37
C VAL A 35 3.28 27.79 9.67
N VAL A 36 3.57 27.07 10.76
CA VAL A 36 4.96 26.81 11.19
C VAL A 36 5.65 25.77 10.29
N GLU A 37 4.97 24.67 9.97
CA GLU A 37 5.54 23.59 9.14
C GLU A 37 5.67 23.98 7.66
N ALA A 38 4.80 24.87 7.16
CA ALA A 38 4.86 25.37 5.79
C ALA A 38 6.10 26.24 5.50
N GLN A 39 6.81 26.73 6.53
CA GLN A 39 8.03 27.53 6.37
C GLN A 39 9.34 26.74 6.56
N THR A 40 9.28 25.50 7.04
CA THR A 40 10.46 24.62 7.11
C THR A 40 10.68 23.82 5.82
N ALA A 41 9.63 23.46 5.08
CA ALA A 41 9.75 22.81 3.78
C ALA A 41 10.34 23.72 2.68
N ASN A 42 10.00 25.01 2.70
CA ASN A 42 10.36 25.99 1.65
C ASN A 42 11.79 26.59 1.79
N ARG A 43 12.76 25.85 2.34
CA ARG A 43 14.10 26.40 2.66
C ARG A 43 15.32 25.57 2.22
N THR A 44 15.11 24.51 1.46
CA THR A 44 16.20 23.70 0.87
C THR A 44 16.24 23.70 -0.67
N GLU A 45 15.20 24.18 -1.35
CA GLU A 45 15.24 24.49 -2.79
C GLU A 45 15.67 25.96 -3.00
N GLY A 46 16.98 26.23 -2.95
CA GLY A 46 17.45 27.62 -2.84
C GLY A 46 18.86 27.98 -3.29
N GLU A 47 19.69 27.05 -3.75
CA GLU A 47 21.02 27.39 -4.29
C GLU A 47 21.55 26.34 -5.28
N LEU A 48 22.51 26.74 -6.14
CA LEU A 48 23.19 25.92 -7.16
C LEU A 48 22.33 25.37 -8.33
N SER A 49 21.77 26.29 -9.11
CA SER A 49 21.53 26.05 -10.54
C SER A 49 22.79 26.37 -11.35
N GLY A 50 23.13 25.52 -12.34
CA GLY A 50 24.13 25.81 -13.38
C GLY A 50 25.09 24.66 -13.70
N GLY A 51 24.92 24.01 -14.85
CA GLY A 51 25.76 22.89 -15.27
C GLY A 51 25.30 22.20 -16.56
N HIS A 52 25.13 22.97 -17.64
CA HIS A 52 24.66 22.45 -18.93
C HIS A 52 25.86 22.26 -19.87
N GLU A 53 26.28 21.02 -20.13
CA GLU A 53 27.25 20.74 -21.20
C GLU A 53 26.99 19.38 -21.88
N ASN A 54 27.20 19.34 -23.19
CA ASN A 54 26.86 18.19 -24.03
C ASN A 54 27.98 17.15 -24.01
N GLN A 55 27.63 15.86 -24.10
CA GLN A 55 28.48 14.91 -24.80
C GLN A 55 27.68 13.83 -25.52
N THR A 56 28.23 13.40 -26.67
CA THR A 56 27.49 12.70 -27.72
C THR A 56 27.60 11.18 -27.64
N PHE A 57 26.56 10.53 -28.15
CA PHE A 57 26.58 9.20 -28.78
C PHE A 57 27.97 8.69 -29.18
N ILE A 58 28.36 7.53 -28.65
CA ILE A 58 29.22 6.57 -29.35
C ILE A 58 28.53 5.21 -29.28
N THR A 59 28.19 4.65 -30.43
CA THR A 59 27.75 3.26 -30.56
C THR A 59 28.95 2.33 -30.58
N SER A 60 28.91 1.26 -29.78
CA SER A 60 29.73 0.08 -29.97
C SER A 60 28.92 -1.17 -29.69
N THR A 61 29.21 -2.24 -30.42
CA THR A 61 28.53 -3.55 -30.36
C THR A 61 29.50 -4.62 -29.87
N ALA A 62 28.96 -5.68 -29.25
CA ALA A 62 29.70 -6.74 -28.56
C ALA A 62 30.34 -6.27 -27.23
N ASP A 63 30.51 -7.13 -26.22
CA ASP A 63 30.39 -8.59 -26.23
C ASP A 63 29.65 -9.17 -25.00
N TYR A 64 29.45 -10.49 -24.98
CA TYR A 64 28.73 -11.20 -23.91
C TYR A 64 29.59 -11.43 -22.64
N SER A 65 28.89 -11.70 -21.52
CA SER A 65 29.34 -12.41 -20.30
C SER A 65 30.05 -11.67 -19.14
N THR A 66 29.77 -12.18 -17.93
CA THR A 66 30.42 -11.94 -16.62
C THR A 66 30.38 -10.53 -16.00
N LEU A 67 29.45 -10.35 -15.05
CA LEU A 67 29.58 -9.40 -13.93
C LEU A 67 29.34 -10.17 -12.61
N LYS A 68 30.32 -10.13 -11.69
CA LYS A 68 30.10 -10.54 -10.29
C LYS A 68 29.44 -9.38 -9.54
N PRO A 69 28.45 -9.64 -8.65
CA PRO A 69 27.89 -8.59 -7.79
C PRO A 69 28.93 -8.14 -6.76
N GLY A 70 29.21 -6.84 -6.70
CA GLY A 70 30.06 -6.22 -5.68
C GLY A 70 29.22 -5.48 -4.64
N ASN A 71 29.59 -5.60 -3.37
CA ASN A 71 28.88 -5.05 -2.20
C ASN A 71 28.29 -3.64 -2.37
N LEU A 72 26.99 -3.51 -2.09
CA LEU A 72 26.39 -2.31 -1.48
C LEU A 72 25.19 -2.70 -0.58
N THR A 73 25.01 -1.96 0.51
CA THR A 73 23.79 -1.88 1.35
C THR A 73 23.16 -3.18 1.87
N THR A 74 23.92 -4.04 2.55
CA THR A 74 23.37 -5.15 3.37
C THR A 74 23.12 -4.78 4.85
N THR A 75 23.11 -3.49 5.18
CA THR A 75 23.04 -2.97 6.57
C THR A 75 21.67 -2.46 6.99
N SER A 76 20.78 -2.07 6.07
CA SER A 76 19.46 -1.52 6.45
C SER A 76 18.42 -2.57 6.83
N TYR A 77 18.62 -3.84 6.46
CA TYR A 77 17.58 -4.88 6.54
C TYR A 77 17.66 -5.76 7.79
N LYS A 78 18.74 -5.66 8.58
CA LYS A 78 18.90 -6.40 9.85
C LYS A 78 18.30 -5.68 11.04
N ASP A 79 18.42 -4.36 11.06
CA ASP A 79 18.02 -3.51 12.19
C ASP A 79 16.48 -3.38 12.30
N GLU A 80 15.75 -3.65 11.21
CA GLU A 80 14.27 -3.72 11.24
C GLU A 80 13.76 -5.08 11.70
N LEU A 81 14.37 -6.18 11.23
CA LEU A 81 14.00 -7.54 11.62
C LEU A 81 14.11 -7.74 13.14
N HIS A 82 15.23 -7.27 13.70
CA HIS A 82 15.51 -7.41 15.13
C HIS A 82 14.58 -6.56 16.02
N ARG A 83 14.03 -5.47 15.48
CA ARG A 83 13.06 -4.58 16.16
C ARG A 83 11.66 -5.22 16.22
N ILE A 84 11.26 -5.92 15.16
CA ILE A 84 9.98 -6.65 15.08
C ILE A 84 9.97 -7.83 16.07
N GLU A 85 11.09 -8.53 16.23
CA GLU A 85 11.20 -9.64 17.20
C GLU A 85 11.13 -9.20 18.67
N GLU A 86 11.62 -8.00 19.03
CA GLU A 86 11.47 -7.45 20.39
C GLU A 86 10.03 -7.02 20.71
N GLU A 87 9.31 -6.37 19.77
CA GLU A 87 7.91 -5.96 19.98
C GLU A 87 6.97 -7.16 20.19
N LEU A 88 7.26 -8.28 19.52
CA LEU A 88 6.51 -9.55 19.64
C LEU A 88 6.65 -10.24 21.01
N GLN A 89 7.71 -10.00 21.77
CA GLN A 89 7.94 -10.68 23.06
C GLN A 89 7.39 -9.94 24.29
N ASN A 90 7.07 -8.65 24.19
CA ASN A 90 6.94 -7.79 25.39
C ASN A 90 5.49 -7.51 25.85
N ASN A 91 4.45 -7.88 25.08
CA ASN A 91 3.04 -7.56 25.38
C ASN A 91 2.22 -8.77 25.89
N GLN A 92 2.49 -9.21 27.13
CA GLN A 92 1.63 -10.19 27.83
C GLN A 92 0.39 -9.54 28.48
N THR A 93 -0.67 -9.28 27.70
CA THR A 93 -2.01 -8.99 28.25
C THR A 93 -3.12 -9.76 27.52
N THR A 94 -3.46 -10.92 28.09
CA THR A 94 -4.76 -11.63 28.10
C THR A 94 -5.84 -11.28 27.05
N ALA A 95 -6.41 -12.35 26.47
CA ALA A 95 -7.61 -12.39 25.60
C ALA A 95 -7.36 -12.07 24.12
N VAL A 96 -6.53 -12.88 23.47
CA VAL A 96 -6.51 -13.10 22.02
C VAL A 96 -7.05 -14.51 21.75
N ILE A 97 -7.88 -14.65 20.72
CA ILE A 97 -8.41 -15.94 20.25
C ILE A 97 -7.29 -16.67 19.50
N THR A 98 -7.09 -17.95 19.79
CA THR A 98 -6.08 -18.79 19.11
C THR A 98 -6.56 -19.24 17.74
N GLU A 99 -5.65 -19.32 16.77
CA GLU A 99 -5.89 -19.77 15.39
C GLU A 99 -6.09 -21.30 15.29
N GLU A 100 -6.99 -21.85 16.12
CA GLU A 100 -7.53 -23.22 16.02
C GLU A 100 -9.04 -23.22 15.64
N ASP A 101 -9.65 -22.04 15.43
CA ASP A 101 -11.11 -21.83 15.25
C ASP A 101 -11.51 -21.23 13.87
N GLU A 102 -10.67 -21.37 12.83
CA GLU A 102 -11.05 -21.10 11.41
C GLU A 102 -11.61 -22.37 10.73
N ASP A 103 -12.66 -22.97 11.32
CA ASP A 103 -13.44 -24.05 10.71
C ASP A 103 -14.33 -23.53 9.56
N PHE A 104 -13.71 -23.17 8.42
CA PHE A 104 -14.42 -22.93 7.16
C PHE A 104 -13.65 -23.39 5.92
N GLN A 105 -13.95 -24.63 5.51
CA GLN A 105 -13.62 -25.26 4.22
C GLN A 105 -12.28 -25.99 4.07
N ASP A 106 -11.92 -26.80 5.07
CA ASP A 106 -11.19 -28.05 4.77
C ASP A 106 -12.08 -29.00 3.94
N GLN A 107 -11.98 -28.92 2.61
CA GLN A 107 -12.12 -30.11 1.78
C GLN A 107 -10.72 -30.71 1.59
N GLU A 108 -10.49 -31.92 2.12
CA GLU A 108 -9.25 -32.68 1.96
C GLU A 108 -8.97 -33.07 0.48
N ILE A 109 -8.55 -32.11 -0.35
CA ILE A 109 -8.09 -32.37 -1.71
C ILE A 109 -6.61 -32.80 -1.68
N MET A 110 -6.41 -34.05 -1.26
CA MET A 110 -5.30 -34.95 -1.58
C MET A 110 -4.02 -34.30 -2.20
N PHE A 111 -3.20 -33.68 -1.35
CA PHE A 111 -1.80 -33.24 -1.58
C PHE A 111 -1.20 -33.35 -3.00
N PRO A 112 -1.33 -32.33 -3.86
CA PRO A 112 -0.47 -32.14 -5.04
C PRO A 112 0.92 -31.61 -4.60
N GLY A 113 1.70 -32.47 -3.92
CA GLY A 113 3.00 -32.05 -3.35
C GLY A 113 4.01 -33.15 -3.04
N LYS A 114 3.61 -34.44 -2.98
CA LYS A 114 4.56 -35.53 -2.66
C LYS A 114 5.65 -35.76 -3.73
N HIS A 115 5.44 -35.28 -4.95
CA HIS A 115 6.36 -35.42 -6.09
C HIS A 115 6.48 -34.09 -6.86
N CYS A 116 6.68 -32.97 -6.16
CA CYS A 116 7.01 -31.68 -6.76
C CYS A 116 8.34 -31.76 -7.53
N GLN A 117 8.31 -31.52 -8.85
CA GLN A 117 9.50 -31.59 -9.70
C GLN A 117 10.20 -30.22 -9.78
N GLN A 118 10.93 -29.86 -8.73
CA GLN A 118 11.53 -28.52 -8.56
C GLN A 118 12.42 -28.08 -9.73
N ASP A 119 13.33 -28.94 -10.21
CA ASP A 119 14.21 -28.63 -11.36
C ASP A 119 13.38 -28.28 -12.61
N MET A 120 12.33 -29.06 -12.85
CA MET A 120 11.43 -28.90 -13.99
C MET A 120 10.54 -27.65 -13.86
N LEU A 121 10.23 -27.21 -12.63
CA LEU A 121 9.53 -25.94 -12.39
C LEU A 121 10.40 -24.74 -12.78
N VAL A 122 11.71 -24.80 -12.49
CA VAL A 122 12.66 -23.73 -12.85
C VAL A 122 12.85 -23.69 -14.36
N ASP A 123 13.29 -24.79 -14.98
CA ASP A 123 13.57 -24.87 -16.41
C ASP A 123 12.36 -24.45 -17.28
N LEU A 124 11.16 -24.96 -16.94
CA LEU A 124 9.94 -24.59 -17.65
C LEU A 124 9.44 -23.19 -17.27
N GLY A 125 9.74 -22.69 -16.06
CA GLY A 125 9.34 -21.37 -15.59
C GLY A 125 9.95 -20.26 -16.45
N HIS A 126 11.27 -20.31 -16.63
CA HIS A 126 11.95 -19.36 -17.52
C HIS A 126 11.52 -19.54 -18.98
N MET A 127 11.42 -20.77 -19.49
CA MET A 127 11.10 -21.03 -20.91
C MET A 127 9.65 -20.73 -21.32
N TYR A 128 8.66 -21.00 -20.47
CA TYR A 128 7.24 -20.88 -20.82
C TYR A 128 6.54 -19.67 -20.21
N CYS A 129 7.04 -19.13 -19.10
CA CYS A 129 6.45 -17.95 -18.45
C CYS A 129 7.40 -16.72 -18.50
N GLY A 130 8.71 -16.93 -18.37
CA GLY A 130 9.73 -15.90 -18.46
C GLY A 130 9.89 -15.35 -19.88
N ASP A 131 10.19 -16.18 -20.88
CA ASP A 131 10.45 -15.74 -22.26
C ASP A 131 9.32 -14.86 -22.86
N PRO A 132 8.02 -15.21 -22.73
CA PRO A 132 6.92 -14.33 -23.16
C PRO A 132 6.88 -13.00 -22.41
N PHE A 133 7.09 -13.01 -21.08
CA PHE A 133 7.15 -11.80 -20.27
C PHE A 133 8.33 -10.91 -20.68
N HIS A 134 9.52 -11.49 -20.88
CA HIS A 134 10.68 -10.79 -21.39
C HIS A 134 10.44 -10.21 -22.79
N GLN A 135 9.63 -10.86 -23.63
CA GLN A 135 9.25 -10.36 -24.95
C GLN A 135 8.28 -9.17 -24.86
N GLU A 136 7.27 -9.23 -23.99
CA GLU A 136 6.37 -8.09 -23.76
C GLU A 136 7.10 -6.90 -23.10
N MET A 137 7.95 -7.14 -22.09
CA MET A 137 8.74 -6.09 -21.43
C MET A 137 9.78 -5.45 -22.35
N LYS A 138 10.22 -6.13 -23.42
CA LYS A 138 11.05 -5.53 -24.49
C LYS A 138 10.23 -4.68 -25.48
N SER A 139 8.90 -4.81 -25.50
CA SER A 139 8.01 -3.96 -26.29
C SER A 139 7.58 -2.68 -25.55
N ILE A 140 7.65 -2.69 -24.21
CA ILE A 140 7.52 -1.52 -23.34
C ILE A 140 8.89 -0.83 -23.27
N SER A 141 8.97 0.48 -23.51
CA SER A 141 10.24 1.21 -23.36
C SER A 141 10.66 1.29 -21.88
N ALA A 142 11.97 1.27 -21.62
CA ALA A 142 12.50 1.22 -20.25
C ALA A 142 12.05 2.40 -19.36
N GLU A 143 11.79 3.56 -19.96
CA GLU A 143 11.20 4.74 -19.32
C GLU A 143 9.82 4.47 -18.69
N ASN A 144 9.09 3.46 -19.18
CA ASN A 144 7.75 3.08 -18.73
C ASN A 144 7.73 1.78 -17.89
N TRP A 145 8.88 1.18 -17.57
CA TRP A 145 8.90 -0.03 -16.72
C TRP A 145 8.42 0.22 -15.29
N CYS A 146 8.42 1.46 -14.81
CA CYS A 146 7.87 1.84 -13.51
C CYS A 146 6.41 2.33 -13.56
N ASP A 147 5.75 2.35 -14.73
CA ASP A 147 4.34 2.69 -14.86
C ASP A 147 3.47 1.42 -14.72
N LEU A 148 2.83 1.28 -13.55
CA LEU A 148 2.02 0.11 -13.20
C LEU A 148 0.93 -0.19 -14.23
N GLU A 149 0.30 0.81 -14.85
CA GLU A 149 -0.74 0.56 -15.86
C GLU A 149 -0.19 -0.14 -17.11
N LYS A 150 1.11 0.02 -17.40
CA LYS A 150 1.74 -0.57 -18.59
C LYS A 150 2.26 -1.98 -18.31
N ILE A 151 2.77 -2.23 -17.10
CA ILE A 151 3.35 -3.53 -16.73
C ILE A 151 2.35 -4.53 -16.11
N ILE A 152 1.21 -4.08 -15.57
CA ILE A 152 0.30 -4.95 -14.81
C ILE A 152 -0.27 -6.11 -15.64
N ARG A 153 -0.50 -5.93 -16.95
CA ARG A 153 -0.95 -7.03 -17.83
C ARG A 153 0.10 -8.12 -17.99
N PRO A 154 1.30 -7.89 -18.56
CA PRO A 154 2.31 -8.94 -18.70
C PRO A 154 2.68 -9.57 -17.35
N TYR A 155 2.76 -8.77 -16.27
CA TYR A 155 3.07 -9.28 -14.94
C TYR A 155 1.98 -10.23 -14.40
N HIS A 156 0.70 -9.91 -14.60
CA HIS A 156 -0.41 -10.78 -14.23
C HIS A 156 -0.46 -12.06 -15.09
N GLU A 157 -0.23 -11.96 -16.39
CA GLU A 157 -0.20 -13.12 -17.30
C GLU A 157 0.96 -14.08 -16.96
N MET A 158 2.15 -13.54 -16.65
CA MET A 158 3.29 -14.30 -16.12
C MET A 158 2.95 -14.98 -14.79
N THR A 159 2.31 -14.27 -13.87
CA THR A 159 1.87 -14.79 -12.55
C THR A 159 0.93 -15.99 -12.72
N LEU A 160 -0.10 -15.87 -13.55
CA LEU A 160 -1.05 -16.95 -13.87
C LEU A 160 -0.39 -18.12 -14.64
N CYS A 161 0.70 -17.87 -15.36
CA CYS A 161 1.47 -18.91 -16.02
C CYS A 161 2.24 -19.76 -14.99
N LEU A 162 2.94 -19.11 -14.06
CA LEU A 162 3.72 -19.76 -13.00
C LEU A 162 2.83 -20.54 -12.02
N GLU A 163 1.64 -20.04 -11.70
CA GLU A 163 0.62 -20.76 -10.92
C GLU A 163 0.20 -22.06 -11.61
N LYS A 164 -0.18 -22.00 -12.89
CA LYS A 164 -0.59 -23.18 -13.67
C LYS A 164 0.56 -24.17 -13.85
N LEU A 165 1.78 -23.67 -14.06
CA LEU A 165 2.97 -24.50 -14.21
C LEU A 165 3.32 -25.22 -12.90
N SER A 166 3.27 -24.53 -11.76
CA SER A 166 3.51 -25.14 -10.44
C SER A 166 2.55 -26.32 -10.20
N ASN A 167 1.26 -26.09 -10.43
CA ASN A 167 0.23 -27.14 -10.36
C ASN A 167 0.48 -28.29 -11.35
N LEU A 168 0.93 -27.99 -12.57
CA LEU A 168 1.23 -29.00 -13.61
C LEU A 168 2.38 -29.94 -13.22
N VAL A 169 3.38 -29.45 -12.47
CA VAL A 169 4.54 -30.23 -12.00
C VAL A 169 4.41 -30.71 -10.54
N ASN A 170 3.17 -30.73 -10.02
CA ASN A 170 2.82 -31.14 -8.64
C ASN A 170 3.56 -30.38 -7.54
N CYS A 171 3.82 -29.10 -7.75
CA CYS A 171 4.34 -28.17 -6.75
C CYS A 171 3.21 -27.22 -6.29
N TYR A 172 3.17 -26.94 -4.99
CA TYR A 172 2.27 -25.94 -4.43
C TYR A 172 2.63 -24.53 -4.94
N TYR A 173 1.67 -23.61 -4.94
CA TYR A 173 1.88 -22.20 -5.31
C TYR A 173 1.31 -21.29 -4.23
N PRO A 174 2.01 -20.20 -3.83
CA PRO A 174 3.38 -19.85 -4.18
C PRO A 174 4.40 -20.79 -3.50
N ASN A 175 5.63 -20.89 -4.02
CA ASN A 175 6.75 -21.64 -3.44
C ASN A 175 8.08 -20.88 -3.61
N SER A 176 9.16 -21.37 -2.99
CA SER A 176 10.48 -20.72 -2.99
C SER A 176 11.02 -20.44 -4.39
N ASN A 177 10.95 -21.41 -5.31
CA ASN A 177 11.51 -21.27 -6.65
C ASN A 177 10.77 -20.19 -7.45
N ILE A 178 9.45 -20.05 -7.21
CA ILE A 178 8.63 -18.98 -7.78
C ILE A 178 8.94 -17.62 -7.13
N GLN A 179 9.22 -17.58 -5.83
CA GLN A 179 9.67 -16.37 -5.14
C GLN A 179 11.01 -15.87 -5.69
N ASP A 180 11.99 -16.77 -5.84
CA ASP A 180 13.30 -16.46 -6.43
C ASP A 180 13.17 -15.95 -7.87
N PHE A 181 12.31 -16.59 -8.67
CA PHE A 181 11.98 -16.14 -10.03
C PHE A 181 11.41 -14.71 -10.05
N PHE A 182 10.48 -14.38 -9.15
CA PHE A 182 9.97 -13.01 -9.05
C PHE A 182 11.05 -12.02 -8.61
N LEU A 183 11.95 -12.39 -7.69
CA LEU A 183 13.07 -11.56 -7.27
C LEU A 183 14.05 -11.27 -8.41
N GLU A 184 14.32 -12.24 -9.30
CA GLU A 184 15.13 -12.02 -10.51
C GLU A 184 14.44 -11.03 -11.47
N ILE A 185 13.14 -11.22 -11.75
CA ILE A 185 12.35 -10.32 -12.60
C ILE A 185 12.35 -8.88 -12.06
N HIS A 186 12.16 -8.71 -10.74
CA HIS A 186 12.21 -7.40 -10.08
C HIS A 186 13.62 -6.80 -10.14
N SER A 187 14.67 -7.59 -9.87
CA SER A 187 16.06 -7.12 -9.98
C SER A 187 16.48 -6.78 -11.41
N PHE A 188 15.84 -7.35 -12.44
CA PHE A 188 16.14 -7.04 -13.83
C PHE A 188 15.42 -5.78 -14.31
N TYR A 189 14.09 -5.72 -14.20
CA TYR A 189 13.28 -4.64 -14.79
C TYR A 189 12.99 -3.47 -13.85
N PHE A 190 12.88 -3.73 -12.54
CA PHE A 190 12.31 -2.77 -11.58
C PHE A 190 13.32 -2.24 -10.55
N HIS A 191 14.59 -2.61 -10.67
CA HIS A 191 15.69 -2.20 -9.76
C HIS A 191 15.88 -0.68 -9.60
N ASN A 192 15.47 0.12 -10.59
CA ASN A 192 15.53 1.59 -10.56
C ASN A 192 14.15 2.24 -10.33
N CYS A 193 13.10 1.46 -10.09
CA CYS A 193 11.79 1.99 -9.70
C CYS A 193 11.82 2.34 -8.22
N SER A 194 11.69 3.63 -7.90
CA SER A 194 11.55 4.09 -6.51
C SER A 194 10.35 3.41 -5.86
N ASN A 195 10.56 2.73 -4.74
CA ASN A 195 9.46 2.13 -3.98
C ASN A 195 8.47 3.20 -3.53
N GLU A 196 7.19 2.87 -3.69
CA GLU A 196 6.03 3.50 -3.05
C GLU A 196 5.90 5.03 -3.24
N GLU A 197 5.05 5.41 -4.21
CA GLU A 197 3.99 6.36 -3.85
C GLU A 197 3.11 5.70 -2.77
N LEU A 198 3.58 5.76 -1.52
CA LEU A 198 2.76 5.43 -0.37
C LEU A 198 1.50 6.30 -0.46
N LEU A 199 0.32 5.72 -0.29
CA LEU A 199 -0.92 6.50 -0.15
C LEU A 199 -0.93 7.17 1.23
N VAL A 200 -0.06 8.16 1.40
CA VAL A 200 0.08 8.95 2.62
C VAL A 200 -1.26 9.64 2.87
N ASP A 201 -1.86 9.37 4.03
CA ASP A 201 -2.99 10.15 4.52
C ASP A 201 -2.64 11.64 4.47
N ALA A 202 -3.60 12.47 4.03
CA ALA A 202 -3.36 13.89 3.87
C ALA A 202 -2.81 14.49 5.19
N PRO A 203 -1.87 15.46 5.15
CA PRO A 203 -1.10 15.86 6.33
C PRO A 203 -1.97 16.12 7.56
N GLN A 204 -1.56 15.66 8.74
CA GLN A 204 -2.43 15.64 9.93
C GLN A 204 -3.06 17.01 10.23
N GLY A 205 -2.31 18.11 10.08
CA GLY A 205 -2.85 19.47 10.21
C GLY A 205 -3.97 19.81 9.21
N LEU A 206 -3.90 19.30 7.98
CA LEU A 206 -4.95 19.43 6.97
C LEU A 206 -6.18 18.59 7.32
N VAL A 207 -6.01 17.34 7.74
CA VAL A 207 -7.13 16.46 8.16
C VAL A 207 -7.83 17.01 9.41
N ILE A 208 -7.06 17.51 10.38
CA ILE A 208 -7.60 18.21 11.56
C ILE A 208 -8.35 19.49 11.13
N ALA A 209 -7.82 20.28 10.21
CA ALA A 209 -8.53 21.45 9.70
C ALA A 209 -9.83 21.09 8.96
N LEU A 210 -9.79 20.10 8.05
CA LEU A 210 -10.93 19.64 7.26
C LEU A 210 -12.03 18.96 8.09
N THR A 211 -11.71 18.43 9.26
CA THR A 211 -12.70 17.86 10.21
C THR A 211 -13.21 18.91 11.21
N VAL A 212 -12.32 19.72 11.79
CA VAL A 212 -12.69 20.74 12.80
C VAL A 212 -13.44 21.93 12.20
N ILE A 213 -13.17 22.34 10.95
CA ILE A 213 -13.89 23.46 10.32
C ILE A 213 -15.39 23.15 10.15
N PRO A 214 -15.83 22.02 9.54
CA PRO A 214 -17.24 21.64 9.50
C PRO A 214 -17.85 21.47 10.89
N VAL A 215 -17.15 20.79 11.81
CA VAL A 215 -17.67 20.53 13.18
C VAL A 215 -17.85 21.82 13.98
N SER A 216 -16.96 22.81 13.84
CA SER A 216 -17.09 24.12 14.51
C SER A 216 -18.10 25.05 13.81
N LEU A 217 -18.34 24.88 12.51
CA LEU A 217 -19.40 25.57 11.79
C LEU A 217 -20.81 25.08 12.20
N ILE A 218 -20.99 23.82 12.61
CA ILE A 218 -22.30 23.29 13.03
C ILE A 218 -22.90 24.10 14.21
N PRO A 219 -22.22 24.31 15.36
CA PRO A 219 -22.70 25.18 16.42
C PRO A 219 -22.98 26.62 15.98
N VAL A 220 -22.19 27.18 15.05
CA VAL A 220 -22.39 28.54 14.54
C VAL A 220 -23.66 28.61 13.66
N LEU A 221 -23.88 27.63 12.79
CA LEU A 221 -25.09 27.53 11.96
C LEU A 221 -26.33 27.28 12.82
N VAL A 222 -26.26 26.38 13.82
CA VAL A 222 -27.34 26.16 14.78
C VAL A 222 -27.64 27.44 15.57
N TYR A 223 -26.62 28.16 16.05
CA TYR A 223 -26.79 29.45 16.72
C TYR A 223 -27.43 30.49 15.79
N LEU A 224 -26.99 30.60 14.53
CA LEU A 224 -27.57 31.52 13.55
C LEU A 224 -29.03 31.18 13.22
N VAL A 225 -29.38 29.90 13.11
CA VAL A 225 -30.78 29.45 12.93
C VAL A 225 -31.62 29.80 14.17
N VAL A 226 -31.16 29.47 15.37
CA VAL A 226 -31.86 29.80 16.64
C VAL A 226 -31.99 31.31 16.82
N TRP A 227 -30.96 32.09 16.49
CA TRP A 227 -30.97 33.55 16.55
C TRP A 227 -31.91 34.16 15.51
N LYS A 228 -31.92 33.67 14.26
CA LYS A 228 -32.85 34.13 13.23
C LYS A 228 -34.30 33.78 13.58
N SER A 229 -34.57 32.58 14.09
CA SER A 229 -35.90 32.19 14.57
C SER A 229 -36.34 33.04 15.78
N LYS A 230 -35.44 33.41 16.69
CA LYS A 230 -35.74 34.35 17.78
C LYS A 230 -35.97 35.78 17.29
N MET A 231 -35.20 36.26 16.30
CA MET A 231 -35.40 37.57 15.67
C MET A 231 -36.76 37.67 14.95
N VAL A 232 -37.15 36.62 14.23
CA VAL A 232 -38.49 36.53 13.59
C VAL A 232 -39.60 36.56 14.64
N GLY A 233 -39.36 36.01 15.84
CA GLY A 233 -40.27 36.08 16.99
C GLY A 233 -40.52 37.47 17.58
N TYR A 234 -39.81 38.52 17.13
CA TYR A 234 -39.98 39.90 17.62
C TYR A 234 -40.48 40.91 16.57
N HIS A 235 -41.00 40.44 15.42
CA HIS A 235 -41.64 41.30 14.41
C HIS A 235 -43.16 41.10 14.28
N CYS A 236 -43.89 41.40 15.36
CA CYS A 236 -45.28 41.84 15.24
C CYS A 236 -45.30 43.31 14.80
N ILE A 237 -45.67 43.57 13.53
CA ILE A 237 -45.91 44.92 13.00
C ILE A 237 -47.42 45.07 12.73
N PRO A 238 -48.05 46.27 12.92
CA PRO A 238 -49.49 46.34 13.15
C PRO A 238 -50.40 46.15 11.92
N TRP A 239 -51.65 45.87 12.25
CA TRP A 239 -52.77 45.51 11.39
C TRP A 239 -53.32 46.69 10.55
N ILE A 240 -53.53 46.49 9.24
CA ILE A 240 -54.47 47.27 8.40
C ILE A 240 -55.23 46.26 7.52
N ASN A 241 -56.56 46.43 7.41
CA ASN A 241 -57.45 45.52 6.68
C ASN A 241 -57.69 45.96 5.22
N THR A 242 -57.68 44.99 4.28
CA THR A 242 -58.50 45.03 3.06
C THR A 242 -58.95 43.63 2.63
N HIS A 243 -60.21 43.31 2.99
CA HIS A 243 -61.23 42.51 2.28
C HIS A 243 -60.91 41.33 1.32
N THR A 244 -61.81 40.34 1.37
CA THR A 244 -62.25 39.38 0.30
C THR A 244 -61.25 38.29 -0.16
N SER A 245 -61.66 37.05 -0.50
CA SER A 245 -62.98 36.36 -0.38
C SER A 245 -62.88 34.84 -0.64
N GLY A 246 -63.80 34.05 -0.04
CA GLY A 246 -64.00 32.59 -0.26
C GLY A 246 -63.31 31.72 0.81
N SER A 247 -63.95 30.86 1.61
CA SER A 247 -65.03 29.85 1.44
C SER A 247 -64.52 28.50 0.86
N TYR A 248 -64.82 27.31 1.39
CA TYR A 248 -65.86 26.87 2.35
C TYR A 248 -65.43 25.69 3.26
N SER A 249 -65.92 25.68 4.52
CA SER A 249 -66.30 24.48 5.34
C SER A 249 -65.20 23.45 5.73
N VAL A 250 -65.33 22.60 6.76
CA VAL A 250 -66.50 22.10 7.54
C VAL A 250 -66.27 22.24 9.08
N THR A 251 -67.34 22.07 9.86
CA THR A 251 -67.43 22.05 11.34
C THR A 251 -66.69 20.84 11.98
N SER A 252 -66.54 20.62 13.31
CA SER A 252 -67.37 20.92 14.49
C SER A 252 -66.57 20.59 15.81
N VAL A 253 -66.94 20.82 17.09
CA VAL A 253 -68.05 21.55 17.77
C VAL A 253 -67.75 21.75 19.29
N LYS A 254 -68.27 22.84 19.92
CA LYS A 254 -68.54 23.09 21.39
C LYS A 254 -67.42 22.99 22.46
N GLN A 255 -67.23 24.03 23.29
CA GLN A 255 -67.74 24.28 24.68
C GLN A 255 -67.16 23.31 25.77
N GLU A 256 -66.85 23.71 27.02
CA GLU A 256 -67.16 24.93 27.77
C GLU A 256 -66.09 25.33 28.84
N GLN A 257 -66.47 26.21 29.78
CA GLN A 257 -65.69 26.93 30.80
C GLN A 257 -65.32 26.08 32.04
N GLU A 258 -64.27 26.48 32.78
CA GLU A 258 -64.30 27.06 34.16
C GLU A 258 -62.86 27.15 34.73
N LYS A 259 -62.35 28.33 35.12
CA LYS A 259 -62.50 29.11 36.37
C LYS A 259 -61.72 28.60 37.61
N SER A 260 -60.63 29.31 37.89
CA SER A 260 -60.30 29.94 39.18
C SER A 260 -60.37 29.11 40.47
N SER A 261 -59.20 28.79 41.04
CA SER A 261 -59.00 28.78 42.50
C SER A 261 -57.56 29.21 42.85
N SER A 262 -57.33 29.59 44.11
CA SER A 262 -56.06 30.19 44.58
C SER A 262 -55.56 29.55 45.88
N CYS A 263 -54.25 29.53 46.09
CA CYS A 263 -53.68 29.71 47.43
C CYS A 263 -52.19 30.05 47.42
N LEU A 264 -51.76 30.83 48.43
CA LEU A 264 -50.35 31.09 48.74
C LEU A 264 -49.83 30.07 49.75
N ARG A 265 -48.58 29.59 49.58
CA ARG A 265 -47.59 29.67 50.69
C ARG A 265 -46.12 29.40 50.34
N ASN A 266 -45.27 30.18 51.03
CA ASN A 266 -43.95 29.86 51.58
C ASN A 266 -42.67 29.68 50.72
N LYS A 267 -41.71 30.58 51.02
CA LYS A 267 -40.30 30.33 51.40
C LYS A 267 -39.25 29.92 50.35
N THR A 268 -38.63 30.95 49.76
CA THR A 268 -37.20 31.33 49.94
C THR A 268 -36.14 30.29 50.37
N ALA A 269 -35.00 30.34 49.66
CA ALA A 269 -33.59 30.26 50.11
C ALA A 269 -32.79 28.93 50.04
N CYS A 270 -31.73 28.97 49.23
CA CYS A 270 -30.44 28.23 49.27
C CYS A 270 -29.49 29.03 48.33
N HIS A 271 -28.20 29.36 48.55
CA HIS A 271 -27.05 28.87 49.34
C HIS A 271 -26.63 29.86 50.45
N ARG A 272 -26.10 29.48 51.64
CA ARG A 272 -24.78 28.87 52.00
C ARG A 272 -23.56 29.75 51.62
N LEU A 273 -22.62 30.14 52.50
CA LEU A 273 -22.30 29.76 53.90
C LEU A 273 -22.02 30.98 54.84
N CYS A 274 -21.96 30.68 56.15
CA CYS A 274 -21.38 31.36 57.33
C CYS A 274 -20.38 32.53 57.14
N GLN A 275 -20.21 33.51 58.05
CA GLN A 275 -20.77 33.85 59.40
C GLN A 275 -20.45 35.38 59.68
N THR A 276 -20.71 36.09 60.80
CA THR A 276 -21.08 35.77 62.20
C THR A 276 -21.84 36.95 62.91
N LEU A 277 -22.21 36.71 64.18
CA LEU A 277 -22.45 37.60 65.36
C LEU A 277 -21.89 39.05 65.38
N ALA A 278 -22.45 40.03 66.13
CA ALA A 278 -23.72 40.10 66.89
C ALA A 278 -24.06 41.54 67.37
N LEU A 279 -25.35 41.83 67.58
CA LEU A 279 -25.88 42.90 68.43
C LEU A 279 -27.22 42.43 69.05
N SER A 280 -27.50 42.80 70.30
CA SER A 280 -28.76 42.50 70.99
C SER A 280 -29.25 43.67 71.84
N ALA A 281 -30.56 43.87 71.94
CA ALA A 281 -31.13 45.14 72.39
C ALA A 281 -31.90 45.08 73.73
N LEU A 282 -31.62 46.09 74.56
CA LEU A 282 -32.63 46.96 75.21
C LEU A 282 -33.77 46.27 75.99
N CYS A 283 -33.62 46.22 77.32
CA CYS A 283 -34.77 46.17 78.23
C CYS A 283 -34.46 46.83 79.59
N LEU A 284 -35.52 47.18 80.34
CA LEU A 284 -35.53 47.78 81.69
C LEU A 284 -35.18 49.29 81.81
N LEU A 285 -36.13 50.11 81.38
CA LEU A 285 -36.44 51.40 82.02
C LEU A 285 -36.94 51.18 83.47
N LEU A 286 -36.56 52.08 84.40
CA LEU A 286 -37.21 52.47 85.67
C LEU A 286 -36.14 53.28 86.46
N PHE A 287 -36.04 54.60 86.42
CA PHE A 287 -37.04 55.69 86.49
C PHE A 287 -37.75 55.82 87.85
N VAL A 288 -37.09 56.61 88.73
CA VAL A 288 -37.66 57.52 89.76
C VAL A 288 -38.69 56.97 90.77
N VAL A 289 -38.23 56.75 92.01
CA VAL A 289 -38.99 56.94 93.28
C VAL A 289 -38.01 57.45 94.36
N CYS A 290 -38.50 58.24 95.34
CA CYS A 290 -37.78 58.77 96.52
C CYS A 290 -36.50 59.59 96.23
N VAL A 291 -36.51 60.93 96.13
CA VAL A 291 -37.50 61.94 96.55
C VAL A 291 -37.80 61.95 98.06
N ALA A 292 -36.90 62.58 98.83
CA ALA A 292 -37.15 63.23 100.12
C ALA A 292 -35.91 64.12 100.45
N LEU A 293 -35.81 65.36 99.95
CA LEU A 293 -36.47 66.60 100.42
C LEU A 293 -36.14 67.02 101.87
N SER A 294 -35.85 68.32 102.01
CA SER A 294 -36.27 69.20 103.13
C SER A 294 -35.54 69.13 104.50
N VAL A 295 -35.46 70.20 105.30
CA VAL A 295 -35.53 71.68 105.07
C VAL A 295 -35.04 72.43 106.36
N LEU A 296 -35.16 73.78 106.38
CA LEU A 296 -34.95 74.77 107.49
C LEU A 296 -33.54 75.44 107.57
N TYR A 297 -33.33 76.76 107.81
CA TYR A 297 -34.11 77.91 108.40
C TYR A 297 -33.99 77.92 109.96
N ASN A 298 -33.70 79.00 110.73
CA ASN A 298 -33.77 80.46 110.49
C ASN A 298 -33.21 81.32 111.67
N ARG A 299 -33.08 82.66 111.48
CA ARG A 299 -33.20 83.82 112.44
C ARG A 299 -32.42 83.86 113.79
N GLY A 300 -32.20 85.02 114.45
CA GLY A 300 -32.41 86.44 114.08
C GLY A 300 -32.93 87.37 115.22
N SER A 301 -32.68 88.70 115.15
CA SER A 301 -33.22 89.81 116.01
C SER A 301 -32.80 89.84 117.51
N ASP A 302 -32.86 90.93 118.32
CA ASP A 302 -33.13 92.40 118.18
C ASP A 302 -32.34 93.20 119.30
N GLY A 303 -32.58 94.41 119.85
CA GLY A 303 -33.67 95.44 119.80
C GLY A 303 -33.39 96.72 120.67
N LYS A 304 -34.41 97.51 121.08
CA LYS A 304 -34.39 98.82 121.83
C LYS A 304 -35.74 99.03 122.62
N PRO A 305 -36.28 100.22 123.09
CA PRO A 305 -35.77 101.61 123.37
C PRO A 305 -36.37 102.35 124.64
N GLU A 306 -36.09 103.69 124.82
CA GLU A 306 -36.95 104.74 125.48
C GLU A 306 -37.18 104.73 127.05
N ARG A 307 -37.81 105.69 127.81
CA ARG A 307 -38.54 107.01 127.62
C ARG A 307 -38.72 107.91 128.91
N LYS A 308 -38.73 109.28 128.79
CA LYS A 308 -39.47 110.35 129.57
C LYS A 308 -39.27 110.52 131.13
N SER A 309 -39.79 111.55 131.88
CA SER A 309 -40.09 113.02 131.70
C SER A 309 -40.74 113.70 132.96
N PHE A 310 -40.82 115.07 133.02
CA PHE A 310 -41.81 115.95 133.76
C PHE A 310 -41.65 116.25 135.29
N ILE A 311 -42.20 117.33 135.93
CA ILE A 311 -43.03 118.51 135.49
C ILE A 311 -42.75 119.92 136.16
N LEU A 312 -43.39 120.32 137.29
CA LEU A 312 -43.55 121.69 137.90
C LEU A 312 -43.53 121.64 139.46
N GLU A 313 -43.42 122.70 140.30
CA GLU A 313 -43.50 124.18 140.12
C GLU A 313 -42.48 124.94 141.05
N LEU A 314 -42.50 126.29 141.06
CA LEU A 314 -41.49 127.18 141.67
C LEU A 314 -41.67 127.44 143.19
N GLN A 315 -40.60 127.34 143.99
CA GLN A 315 -39.73 128.50 144.35
C GLN A 315 -38.59 128.12 145.34
N ASN A 316 -37.54 128.94 145.32
CA ASN A 316 -36.36 128.99 146.18
C ASN A 316 -35.14 128.12 145.78
N ILE A 317 -33.95 128.66 146.04
CA ILE A 317 -32.65 128.26 145.47
C ILE A 317 -31.73 127.73 146.59
N SER A 318 -31.05 126.60 146.35
CA SER A 318 -29.67 126.36 146.83
C SER A 318 -29.08 125.05 146.25
N ASP A 319 -29.63 123.90 146.65
CA ASP A 319 -28.77 122.72 146.90
C ASP A 319 -28.55 121.75 145.72
N SER A 320 -29.31 121.86 144.63
CA SER A 320 -29.24 120.89 143.52
C SER A 320 -28.03 121.05 142.58
N GLN A 321 -27.22 122.11 142.73
CA GLN A 321 -26.20 122.48 141.75
C GLN A 321 -24.96 121.56 141.76
N HIS A 322 -24.66 120.90 142.88
CA HIS A 322 -23.41 120.16 143.06
C HIS A 322 -23.36 118.81 142.32
N THR A 323 -24.50 118.10 142.24
CA THR A 323 -24.59 116.75 141.66
C THR A 323 -24.37 116.74 140.13
N LEU A 324 -24.83 117.78 139.45
CA LEU A 324 -24.78 117.87 137.98
C LEU A 324 -23.35 118.07 137.43
N SER A 325 -22.49 118.74 138.18
CA SER A 325 -21.10 119.02 137.80
C SER A 325 -20.29 117.73 137.57
N LYS A 326 -20.38 116.77 138.50
CA LYS A 326 -19.55 115.56 138.50
C LYS A 326 -19.79 114.68 137.27
N ALA A 327 -21.04 114.39 136.95
CA ALA A 327 -21.42 113.55 135.80
C ALA A 327 -20.95 114.12 134.45
N ASN A 328 -20.91 115.46 134.31
CA ASN A 328 -20.48 116.13 133.08
C ASN A 328 -18.96 115.97 132.83
N THR A 329 -18.16 115.80 133.88
CA THR A 329 -16.72 115.53 133.76
C THR A 329 -16.41 114.08 133.35
N GLU A 330 -17.27 113.14 133.71
CA GLU A 330 -17.17 111.71 133.35
C GLU A 330 -17.40 111.52 131.84
N LEU A 331 -18.55 111.98 131.34
CA LEU A 331 -18.98 111.88 129.94
C LEU A 331 -17.99 112.51 128.93
N ARG A 332 -17.24 113.52 129.36
CA ARG A 332 -16.21 114.14 128.53
C ARG A 332 -15.02 113.19 128.32
N ARG A 333 -14.63 112.43 129.35
CA ARG A 333 -13.49 111.51 129.32
C ARG A 333 -13.72 110.35 128.34
N ASP A 334 -14.93 109.77 128.39
CA ASP A 334 -15.33 108.67 127.50
C ASP A 334 -15.40 109.10 126.03
N ASN A 335 -15.83 110.35 125.76
CA ASN A 335 -15.86 110.93 124.41
C ASN A 335 -14.46 111.09 123.79
N GLU A 336 -13.45 111.42 124.60
CA GLU A 336 -12.07 111.54 124.13
C GLU A 336 -11.46 110.13 123.90
N ALA A 337 -11.79 109.13 124.74
CA ALA A 337 -11.38 107.74 124.54
C ALA A 337 -11.98 107.09 123.28
N LEU A 338 -13.28 107.29 123.02
CA LEU A 338 -13.98 106.76 121.83
C LEU A 338 -13.40 107.31 120.51
N LYS A 339 -12.95 108.57 120.51
CA LYS A 339 -12.29 109.17 119.32
C LYS A 339 -10.99 108.44 118.96
N GLU A 340 -10.15 108.11 119.94
CA GLU A 340 -8.88 107.44 119.66
C GLU A 340 -9.09 105.96 119.27
N GLN A 341 -10.08 105.27 119.85
CA GLN A 341 -10.48 103.93 119.37
C GLN A 341 -10.93 103.95 117.90
N ASN A 342 -11.80 104.89 117.51
CA ASN A 342 -12.28 105.00 116.13
C ASN A 342 -11.13 105.29 115.13
N LYS A 343 -10.15 106.09 115.55
CA LYS A 343 -8.92 106.38 114.78
C LYS A 343 -8.00 105.16 114.62
N ILE A 344 -7.93 104.28 115.63
CA ILE A 344 -7.25 102.96 115.53
C ILE A 344 -8.04 102.02 114.60
N LEU A 345 -9.37 101.98 114.71
CA LEU A 345 -10.24 101.14 113.89
C LEU A 345 -10.13 101.50 112.40
N ASN A 346 -10.12 102.78 112.05
CA ASN A 346 -9.92 103.23 110.67
C ASN A 346 -8.51 102.87 110.13
N ARG A 347 -7.47 102.97 110.95
CA ARG A 347 -6.10 102.54 110.58
C ARG A 347 -5.99 101.04 110.35
N THR A 348 -6.67 100.23 111.16
CA THR A 348 -6.69 98.76 110.99
C THR A 348 -7.55 98.32 109.81
N SER A 349 -8.70 98.97 109.59
CA SER A 349 -9.55 98.77 108.40
C SER A 349 -8.79 99.07 107.10
N ALA A 350 -8.10 100.21 107.02
CA ALA A 350 -7.29 100.56 105.84
C ALA A 350 -6.16 99.54 105.56
N LYS A 351 -5.46 99.07 106.61
CA LYS A 351 -4.45 98.00 106.47
C LYS A 351 -5.08 96.69 105.99
N LEU A 352 -6.21 96.27 106.56
CA LEU A 352 -6.90 95.05 106.18
C LEU A 352 -7.37 95.10 104.72
N HIS A 353 -7.89 96.24 104.27
CA HIS A 353 -8.29 96.43 102.88
C HIS A 353 -7.09 96.35 101.91
N SER A 354 -5.95 96.96 102.28
CA SER A 354 -4.70 96.85 101.49
C SER A 354 -4.23 95.40 101.35
N VAL A 355 -4.20 94.64 102.47
CA VAL A 355 -3.82 93.21 102.45
C VAL A 355 -4.82 92.38 101.64
N THR A 356 -6.11 92.67 101.74
CA THR A 356 -7.16 92.02 100.94
C THR A 356 -6.95 92.25 99.44
N LEU A 357 -6.54 93.46 99.05
CA LEU A 357 -6.23 93.78 97.65
C LEU A 357 -5.01 92.99 97.16
N THR A 358 -3.92 92.96 97.93
CA THR A 358 -2.70 92.19 97.58
C THR A 358 -3.01 90.70 97.41
N LEU A 359 -3.69 90.08 98.38
CA LEU A 359 -4.09 88.67 98.32
C LEU A 359 -5.04 88.37 97.14
N SER A 360 -5.87 89.33 96.72
CA SER A 360 -6.72 89.16 95.54
C SER A 360 -5.92 89.14 94.24
N LEU A 361 -4.81 89.88 94.18
CA LEU A 361 -3.94 90.02 93.01
C LEU A 361 -3.01 88.81 92.87
N GLU A 362 -2.38 88.38 93.97
CA GLU A 362 -1.64 87.10 94.07
C GLU A 362 -2.54 85.91 93.68
N ARG A 363 -3.81 85.92 94.11
CA ARG A 363 -4.78 84.88 93.72
C ARG A 363 -5.08 84.87 92.22
N SER A 364 -5.20 86.03 91.56
CA SER A 364 -5.39 86.06 90.10
C SER A 364 -4.16 85.52 89.36
N GLU A 365 -2.95 85.93 89.76
CA GLU A 365 -1.69 85.45 89.15
C GLU A 365 -1.53 83.93 89.31
N LEU A 366 -1.77 83.40 90.52
CA LEU A 366 -1.74 81.96 90.77
C LEU A 366 -2.81 81.21 89.96
N THR A 367 -3.99 81.80 89.74
CA THR A 367 -5.05 81.20 88.91
C THR A 367 -4.65 81.15 87.44
N GLU A 368 -3.97 82.17 86.92
CA GLU A 368 -3.42 82.20 85.56
C GLU A 368 -2.31 81.17 85.38
N GLN A 369 -1.39 81.05 86.35
CA GLN A 369 -0.36 80.00 86.37
C GLN A 369 -0.98 78.60 86.36
N ILE A 370 -2.01 78.34 87.16
CA ILE A 370 -2.75 77.06 87.17
C ILE A 370 -3.42 76.80 85.81
N LEU A 371 -4.02 77.82 85.19
CA LEU A 371 -4.65 77.68 83.86
C LEU A 371 -3.62 77.29 82.79
N ASN A 372 -2.45 77.93 82.79
CA ASN A 372 -1.35 77.65 81.87
C ASN A 372 -0.75 76.25 82.08
N LEU A 373 -0.54 75.86 83.34
CA LEU A 373 -0.10 74.50 83.71
C LEU A 373 -1.14 73.43 83.31
N THR A 374 -2.43 73.74 83.39
CA THR A 374 -3.50 72.82 82.94
C THR A 374 -3.50 72.69 81.41
N SER A 375 -3.33 73.80 80.69
CA SER A 375 -3.24 73.83 79.23
C SER A 375 -2.04 73.04 78.69
N THR A 376 -0.85 73.26 79.27
CA THR A 376 0.38 72.56 78.88
C THR A 376 0.35 71.06 79.22
N ASN A 377 -0.25 70.67 80.34
CA ASN A 377 -0.48 69.26 80.68
C ASN A 377 -1.46 68.59 79.71
N LEU A 378 -2.54 69.27 79.32
CA LEU A 378 -3.46 68.78 78.28
C LEU A 378 -2.75 68.58 76.94
N GLN A 379 -1.94 69.54 76.49
CA GLN A 379 -1.13 69.41 75.27
C GLN A 379 -0.15 68.23 75.36
N LEU A 380 0.53 68.05 76.48
CA LEU A 380 1.45 66.94 76.71
C LEU A 380 0.73 65.57 76.68
N SER A 381 -0.49 65.48 77.23
CA SER A 381 -1.30 64.26 77.20
C SER A 381 -1.74 63.89 75.78
N GLN A 382 -2.11 64.88 74.95
CA GLN A 382 -2.47 64.66 73.55
C GLN A 382 -1.27 64.23 72.69
N GLU A 383 -0.08 64.79 72.95
CA GLU A 383 1.13 64.39 72.22
C GLU A 383 1.62 63.00 72.66
N LEU A 384 1.46 62.63 73.93
CA LEU A 384 1.71 61.27 74.41
C LEU A 384 0.77 60.25 73.72
N GLU A 385 -0.51 60.56 73.58
CA GLU A 385 -1.49 59.72 72.87
C GLU A 385 -1.14 59.54 71.39
N ARG A 386 -0.67 60.61 70.71
CA ARG A 386 -0.13 60.51 69.34
C ARG A 386 1.11 59.62 69.26
N LEU A 387 2.06 59.77 70.18
CA LEU A 387 3.29 58.97 70.19
C LEU A 387 2.99 57.49 70.44
N LEU A 388 2.00 57.17 71.28
CA LEU A 388 1.52 55.79 71.47
C LEU A 388 0.92 55.23 70.17
N GLN A 389 0.07 55.99 69.46
CA GLN A 389 -0.48 55.54 68.17
C GLN A 389 0.62 55.33 67.12
N ILE A 390 1.56 56.26 66.99
CA ILE A 390 2.71 56.14 66.06
C ILE A 390 3.56 54.92 66.39
N THR A 391 3.72 54.58 67.68
CA THR A 391 4.46 53.39 68.12
C THR A 391 3.71 52.11 67.74
N ALA A 392 2.39 52.03 67.97
CA ALA A 392 1.57 50.89 67.55
C ALA A 392 1.55 50.69 66.03
N ASP A 393 1.38 51.78 65.27
CA ASP A 393 1.49 51.83 63.80
C ASP A 393 2.88 51.37 63.29
N GLN A 394 3.94 51.53 64.08
CA GLN A 394 5.30 51.09 63.77
C GLN A 394 5.46 49.60 64.09
N GLU A 395 5.00 49.14 65.25
CA GLU A 395 5.04 47.73 65.66
C GLU A 395 4.24 46.82 64.71
N GLU A 396 3.08 47.26 64.20
CA GLU A 396 2.33 46.52 63.17
C GLU A 396 3.13 46.39 61.86
N LYS A 397 3.85 47.44 61.46
CA LYS A 397 4.69 47.42 60.24
C LYS A 397 5.90 46.49 60.42
N GLU A 398 6.57 46.52 61.57
CA GLU A 398 7.66 45.58 61.88
C GLU A 398 7.16 44.13 61.93
N LEU A 399 5.97 43.87 62.48
CA LEU A 399 5.34 42.55 62.49
C LEU A 399 5.05 42.05 61.07
N ASN A 400 4.41 42.87 60.23
CA ASN A 400 4.10 42.54 58.84
C ASN A 400 5.39 42.38 57.98
N MET A 401 6.43 43.17 58.25
CA MET A 401 7.76 43.02 57.66
C MET A 401 8.39 41.68 58.07
N SER A 402 8.33 41.33 59.36
CA SER A 402 8.87 40.07 59.90
C SER A 402 8.16 38.84 59.29
N GLN A 403 6.83 38.87 59.16
CA GLN A 403 6.06 37.81 58.49
C GLN A 403 6.46 37.68 57.01
N THR A 404 6.64 38.80 56.30
CA THR A 404 7.11 38.81 54.91
C THR A 404 8.52 38.21 54.77
N ILE A 405 9.43 38.56 55.68
CA ILE A 405 10.79 37.99 55.74
C ILE A 405 10.76 36.49 56.05
N GLN A 406 9.85 36.02 56.92
CA GLN A 406 9.67 34.60 57.20
C GLN A 406 9.22 33.84 55.95
N HIS A 407 8.14 34.29 55.28
CA HIS A 407 7.65 33.65 54.06
C HIS A 407 8.70 33.62 52.93
N LEU A 408 9.52 34.68 52.81
CA LEU A 408 10.65 34.71 51.87
C LEU A 408 11.77 33.74 52.25
N ARG A 409 12.04 33.49 53.55
CA ARG A 409 12.97 32.45 54.00
C ARG A 409 12.44 31.05 53.70
N GLU A 410 11.17 30.79 53.96
CA GLU A 410 10.52 29.50 53.70
C GLU A 410 10.56 29.18 52.20
N SER A 411 10.13 30.13 51.34
CA SER A 411 10.21 29.97 49.87
C SER A 411 11.65 29.83 49.34
N ASN A 412 12.64 30.51 49.93
CA ASN A 412 14.04 30.31 49.56
C ASN A 412 14.58 28.95 50.00
N THR A 413 14.12 28.42 51.15
CA THR A 413 14.52 27.11 51.66
C THR A 413 14.00 26.00 50.75
N GLN A 414 12.70 26.04 50.40
CA GLN A 414 12.10 25.12 49.43
C GLN A 414 12.87 25.12 48.10
N ARG A 415 13.22 26.29 47.56
CA ARG A 415 13.93 26.40 46.28
C ARG A 415 15.34 25.80 46.31
N GLU A 416 16.04 25.88 47.44
CA GLU A 416 17.34 25.23 47.63
C GLU A 416 17.21 23.71 47.88
N GLU A 417 16.05 23.22 48.32
CA GLU A 417 15.73 21.79 48.39
C GLU A 417 15.37 21.21 47.01
N GLU A 418 14.52 21.91 46.24
CA GLU A 418 14.20 21.58 44.84
C GLU A 418 15.47 21.52 43.98
N LYS A 419 16.35 22.53 44.12
CA LYS A 419 17.66 22.59 43.45
C LYS A 419 18.60 21.47 43.89
N ARG A 420 18.54 21.01 45.14
CA ARG A 420 19.33 19.87 45.63
C ARG A 420 18.84 18.56 44.99
N GLY A 421 17.53 18.30 45.02
CA GLY A 421 16.94 17.14 44.37
C GLY A 421 17.18 17.11 42.86
N LEU A 422 17.14 18.27 42.19
CA LEU A 422 17.51 18.39 40.77
C LEU A 422 19.00 18.09 40.53
N THR A 423 19.90 18.47 41.46
CA THR A 423 21.33 18.14 41.37
C THR A 423 21.55 16.65 41.54
N GLU A 424 20.94 16.03 42.57
CA GLU A 424 21.00 14.59 42.84
C GLU A 424 20.47 13.77 41.63
N ALA A 425 19.35 14.17 41.03
CA ALA A 425 18.83 13.56 39.81
C ALA A 425 19.76 13.74 38.59
N THR A 426 20.40 14.91 38.45
CA THR A 426 21.37 15.18 37.37
C THR A 426 22.64 14.35 37.51
N ASP A 427 23.07 14.07 38.75
CA ASP A 427 24.24 13.24 39.03
C ASP A 427 23.94 11.74 38.82
N LEU A 428 22.74 11.26 39.17
CA LEU A 428 22.27 9.90 38.86
C LEU A 428 22.23 9.65 37.34
N LEU A 429 21.57 10.53 36.58
CA LEU A 429 21.51 10.47 35.12
C LEU A 429 22.90 10.51 34.46
N ARG A 430 23.91 11.11 35.10
CA ARG A 430 25.29 11.14 34.60
C ARG A 430 25.99 9.79 34.74
N GLU A 431 25.78 9.07 35.84
CA GLU A 431 26.34 7.72 36.01
C GLU A 431 25.59 6.68 35.17
N GLU A 432 24.27 6.81 35.00
CA GLU A 432 23.51 5.99 34.03
C GLU A 432 24.03 6.18 32.60
N LEU A 433 24.15 7.44 32.14
CA LEU A 433 24.74 7.76 30.83
C LEU A 433 26.19 7.30 30.67
N LYS A 434 26.94 7.17 31.77
CA LYS A 434 28.31 6.64 31.76
C LYS A 434 28.32 5.12 31.61
N GLN A 435 27.52 4.39 32.38
CA GLN A 435 27.37 2.94 32.23
C GLN A 435 26.89 2.58 30.82
N GLU A 436 25.96 3.35 30.26
CA GLU A 436 25.45 3.09 28.91
C GLU A 436 26.51 3.32 27.84
N LYS A 437 27.41 4.30 28.02
CA LYS A 437 28.59 4.47 27.15
C LYS A 437 29.60 3.34 27.29
N GLU A 438 29.81 2.82 28.49
CA GLU A 438 30.70 1.68 28.75
C GLU A 438 30.17 0.42 28.04
N LYS A 439 28.85 0.13 28.11
CA LYS A 439 28.22 -0.96 27.34
C LYS A 439 28.31 -0.78 25.83
N ASN A 440 28.05 0.44 25.33
CA ASN A 440 28.11 0.72 23.89
C ASN A 440 29.53 0.56 23.33
N GLN A 441 30.56 0.84 24.13
CA GLN A 441 31.96 0.56 23.77
C GLN A 441 32.24 -0.96 23.71
N GLU A 442 31.73 -1.75 24.65
CA GLU A 442 31.85 -3.22 24.63
C GLU A 442 31.12 -3.83 23.41
N LEU A 443 29.94 -3.32 23.06
CA LEU A 443 29.19 -3.72 21.85
C LEU A 443 29.96 -3.42 20.55
N LEU A 444 30.65 -2.29 20.46
CA LEU A 444 31.51 -1.96 19.32
C LEU A 444 32.67 -2.95 19.17
N GLU A 445 33.34 -3.29 20.28
CA GLU A 445 34.45 -4.27 20.28
C GLU A 445 33.96 -5.69 19.93
N ILE A 446 32.75 -6.06 20.36
CA ILE A 446 32.10 -7.32 19.95
C ILE A 446 31.75 -7.31 18.45
N ASN A 447 31.21 -6.21 17.92
CA ASN A 447 30.91 -6.09 16.49
C ASN A 447 32.17 -6.20 15.62
N ASP A 448 33.24 -5.46 15.94
CA ASP A 448 34.49 -5.50 15.15
C ASP A 448 35.11 -6.91 15.13
N LYS A 449 34.99 -7.65 16.25
CA LYS A 449 35.35 -9.06 16.31
C LYS A 449 34.46 -9.92 15.40
N ILE A 450 33.13 -9.76 15.45
CA ILE A 450 32.19 -10.49 14.59
C ILE A 450 32.47 -10.22 13.11
N GLN A 451 32.71 -8.97 12.71
CA GLN A 451 33.09 -8.61 11.34
C GLN A 451 34.40 -9.30 10.90
N THR A 452 35.37 -9.40 11.81
CA THR A 452 36.64 -10.09 11.58
C THR A 452 36.45 -11.60 11.42
N ASP A 453 35.66 -12.23 12.30
CA ASP A 453 35.37 -13.66 12.26
C ASP A 453 34.54 -14.04 11.01
N VAL A 454 33.54 -13.23 10.64
CA VAL A 454 32.76 -13.38 9.39
C VAL A 454 33.66 -13.28 8.17
N LYS A 455 34.59 -12.31 8.12
CA LYS A 455 35.54 -12.16 7.00
C LYS A 455 36.48 -13.38 6.88
N ASN A 456 36.96 -13.90 8.01
CA ASN A 456 37.83 -15.09 8.07
C ASN A 456 37.08 -16.37 7.63
N LEU A 457 35.82 -16.53 8.04
CA LEU A 457 34.95 -17.62 7.60
C LEU A 457 34.63 -17.53 6.11
N SER A 458 34.34 -16.32 5.59
CA SER A 458 34.08 -16.09 4.17
C SER A 458 35.29 -16.47 3.31
N GLN A 459 36.50 -16.04 3.70
CA GLN A 459 37.73 -16.40 2.99
C GLN A 459 37.94 -17.92 2.98
N ARG A 460 37.83 -18.59 4.13
CA ARG A 460 37.98 -20.05 4.23
C ARG A 460 36.98 -20.82 3.38
N LEU A 461 35.76 -20.29 3.22
CA LEU A 461 34.73 -20.88 2.37
C LEU A 461 35.06 -20.68 0.88
N GLU A 462 35.51 -19.49 0.48
CA GLU A 462 35.96 -19.22 -0.90
C GLU A 462 37.19 -20.06 -1.27
N ASP A 463 38.18 -20.16 -0.38
CA ASP A 463 39.37 -21.01 -0.55
C ASP A 463 38.96 -22.48 -0.73
N SER A 464 38.15 -23.02 0.18
CA SER A 464 37.71 -24.43 0.14
C SER A 464 36.83 -24.76 -1.05
N LEU A 465 36.00 -23.81 -1.53
CA LEU A 465 35.17 -24.00 -2.72
C LEU A 465 36.00 -23.95 -4.01
N ASN A 466 37.07 -23.15 -4.05
CA ASN A 466 38.00 -23.12 -5.18
C ASN A 466 38.80 -24.42 -5.27
N ASP A 467 39.39 -24.90 -4.17
CA ASP A 467 40.15 -26.16 -4.13
C ASP A 467 39.30 -27.36 -4.61
N ASP A 468 38.09 -27.52 -4.05
CA ASP A 468 37.12 -28.55 -4.46
C ASP A 468 36.66 -28.41 -5.93
N CYS A 469 36.73 -27.20 -6.51
CA CYS A 469 36.37 -26.95 -7.91
C CYS A 469 37.54 -27.27 -8.85
N GLU A 470 38.76 -26.83 -8.51
CA GLU A 470 39.96 -27.10 -9.29
C GLU A 470 40.29 -28.59 -9.36
N GLU A 471 40.19 -29.34 -8.25
CA GLU A 471 40.43 -30.79 -8.28
C GLU A 471 39.43 -31.51 -9.19
N ARG A 472 38.13 -31.22 -9.04
CA ARG A 472 37.09 -31.83 -9.89
C ARG A 472 37.24 -31.44 -11.36
N ASN A 473 37.64 -30.21 -11.67
CA ASN A 473 37.89 -29.76 -13.03
C ASN A 473 39.10 -30.50 -13.64
N ALA A 474 40.19 -30.68 -12.90
CA ALA A 474 41.34 -31.46 -13.33
C ALA A 474 40.98 -32.94 -13.60
N GLN A 475 40.25 -33.59 -12.68
CA GLN A 475 39.76 -34.97 -12.86
C GLN A 475 38.82 -35.10 -14.08
N LEU A 476 37.99 -34.10 -14.35
CA LEU A 476 37.11 -34.07 -15.53
C LEU A 476 37.92 -33.90 -16.83
N GLN A 477 38.94 -33.04 -16.85
CA GLN A 477 39.81 -32.84 -18.01
C GLN A 477 40.58 -34.12 -18.38
N GLU A 478 41.12 -34.84 -17.39
CA GLU A 478 41.78 -36.15 -17.62
C GLU A 478 40.80 -37.15 -18.26
N ARG A 479 39.59 -37.28 -17.70
CA ARG A 479 38.55 -38.17 -18.24
C ARG A 479 38.09 -37.77 -19.64
N VAL A 480 38.04 -36.47 -19.96
CA VAL A 480 37.72 -35.99 -21.31
C VAL A 480 38.82 -36.37 -22.30
N MET A 481 40.09 -36.22 -21.95
CA MET A 481 41.21 -36.66 -22.81
C MET A 481 41.20 -38.18 -23.04
N GLU A 482 40.97 -38.97 -21.98
CA GLU A 482 40.89 -40.43 -22.09
C GLU A 482 39.72 -40.88 -22.99
N LEU A 483 38.56 -40.22 -22.90
CA LEU A 483 37.41 -40.46 -23.77
C LEU A 483 37.67 -40.04 -25.22
N GLN A 484 38.38 -38.92 -25.45
CA GLN A 484 38.76 -38.48 -26.80
C GLN A 484 39.71 -39.48 -27.49
N GLU A 485 40.72 -40.01 -26.77
CA GLU A 485 41.61 -41.07 -27.26
C GLU A 485 40.81 -42.35 -27.58
N LYS A 486 39.88 -42.76 -26.71
CA LYS A 486 38.99 -43.90 -26.95
C LYS A 486 38.13 -43.71 -28.21
N ILE A 487 37.51 -42.53 -28.39
CA ILE A 487 36.70 -42.19 -29.57
C ILE A 487 37.55 -42.22 -30.85
N LYS A 488 38.75 -41.63 -30.82
CA LYS A 488 39.70 -41.62 -31.95
C LYS A 488 40.09 -43.05 -32.37
N ASN A 489 40.42 -43.91 -31.40
CA ASN A 489 40.79 -45.30 -31.67
C ASN A 489 39.60 -46.12 -32.18
N LEU A 490 38.40 -45.95 -31.59
CA LEU A 490 37.19 -46.64 -32.03
C LEU A 490 36.75 -46.20 -33.43
N SER A 491 36.91 -44.92 -33.77
CA SER A 491 36.70 -44.38 -35.12
C SER A 491 37.64 -45.02 -36.15
N GLY A 492 38.92 -45.17 -35.82
CA GLY A 492 39.90 -45.88 -36.66
C GLY A 492 39.51 -47.34 -36.93
N VAL A 493 39.06 -48.06 -35.90
CA VAL A 493 38.55 -49.44 -36.05
C VAL A 493 37.29 -49.48 -36.92
N LEU A 494 36.33 -48.59 -36.69
CA LEU A 494 35.08 -48.52 -37.46
C LEU A 494 35.32 -48.23 -38.95
N MET A 495 36.27 -47.35 -39.27
CA MET A 495 36.66 -47.05 -40.65
C MET A 495 37.29 -48.26 -41.34
N LYS A 496 38.14 -49.02 -40.63
CA LYS A 496 38.74 -50.26 -41.14
C LYS A 496 37.69 -51.36 -41.39
N GLU A 497 36.78 -51.60 -40.44
CA GLU A 497 35.69 -52.58 -40.62
C GLU A 497 34.75 -52.20 -41.77
N ARG A 498 34.45 -50.91 -41.95
CA ARG A 498 33.67 -50.42 -43.10
C ARG A 498 34.37 -50.70 -44.44
N GLN A 499 35.69 -50.48 -44.52
CA GLN A 499 36.44 -50.78 -45.74
C GLN A 499 36.46 -52.30 -46.01
N GLU A 500 36.75 -53.12 -45.00
CA GLU A 500 36.73 -54.57 -45.16
C GLU A 500 35.34 -55.12 -45.51
N ALA A 501 34.26 -54.51 -45.00
CA ALA A 501 32.89 -54.82 -45.41
C ALA A 501 32.64 -54.52 -46.89
N ALA A 502 33.01 -53.33 -47.38
CA ALA A 502 32.87 -52.97 -48.79
C ALA A 502 33.69 -53.91 -49.71
N GLU A 503 34.91 -54.27 -49.33
CA GLU A 503 35.73 -55.24 -50.08
C GLU A 503 35.17 -56.67 -50.02
N ARG A 504 34.32 -57.01 -49.04
CA ARG A 504 33.58 -58.29 -49.00
C ARG A 504 32.36 -58.23 -49.93
N GLU A 505 31.65 -57.10 -49.93
CA GLU A 505 30.48 -56.85 -50.79
C GLU A 505 30.84 -56.84 -52.29
N GLU A 506 31.96 -56.22 -52.70
CA GLU A 506 32.42 -56.30 -54.09
C GLU A 506 32.69 -57.75 -54.51
N ARG A 507 33.27 -58.55 -53.60
CA ARG A 507 33.54 -59.99 -53.83
C ARG A 507 32.27 -60.82 -53.94
N THR A 508 31.23 -60.56 -53.13
CA THR A 508 29.93 -61.26 -53.27
C THR A 508 29.23 -60.86 -54.56
N ASN A 509 29.14 -59.56 -54.88
CA ASN A 509 28.51 -59.08 -56.10
C ASN A 509 29.16 -59.66 -57.36
N LYS A 510 30.50 -59.80 -57.36
CA LYS A 510 31.26 -60.44 -58.44
C LYS A 510 31.08 -61.96 -58.51
N MET A 511 30.89 -62.63 -57.37
CA MET A 511 30.54 -64.05 -57.30
C MET A 511 29.14 -64.29 -57.89
N ASP A 512 28.15 -63.49 -57.48
CA ASP A 512 26.76 -63.61 -57.94
C ASP A 512 26.62 -63.31 -59.43
N GLN A 513 27.32 -62.29 -59.95
CA GLN A 513 27.40 -62.04 -61.39
C GLN A 513 28.00 -63.24 -62.14
N THR A 514 29.05 -63.86 -61.59
CA THR A 514 29.67 -65.06 -62.18
C THR A 514 28.70 -66.26 -62.17
N LEU A 515 27.95 -66.43 -61.08
CA LEU A 515 26.94 -67.49 -60.94
C LEU A 515 25.75 -67.30 -61.91
N MET A 516 25.28 -66.06 -62.10
CA MET A 516 24.24 -65.76 -63.10
C MET A 516 24.72 -66.04 -64.52
N ASN A 517 25.92 -65.55 -64.89
CA ASN A 517 26.50 -65.83 -66.21
C ASN A 517 26.64 -67.36 -66.47
N MET A 518 26.99 -68.14 -65.45
CA MET A 518 27.09 -69.60 -65.55
C MET A 518 25.71 -70.27 -65.75
N ARG A 519 24.65 -69.76 -65.12
CA ARG A 519 23.27 -70.23 -65.34
C ARG A 519 22.80 -69.93 -66.76
N THR A 520 22.94 -68.69 -67.23
CA THR A 520 22.56 -68.29 -68.60
C THR A 520 23.27 -69.17 -69.64
N LEU A 521 24.58 -69.37 -69.49
CA LEU A 521 25.35 -70.24 -70.40
C LEU A 521 24.85 -71.69 -70.40
N GLN A 522 24.40 -72.21 -69.25
CA GLN A 522 23.81 -73.55 -69.15
C GLN A 522 22.43 -73.64 -69.83
N GLU A 523 21.64 -72.58 -69.79
CA GLU A 523 20.34 -72.46 -70.48
C GLU A 523 20.53 -72.31 -72.00
N ASP A 524 21.51 -71.53 -72.44
CA ASP A 524 21.90 -71.39 -73.86
C ASP A 524 22.35 -72.72 -74.46
N PHE A 525 23.23 -73.47 -73.77
CA PHE A 525 23.65 -74.80 -74.23
C PHE A 525 22.49 -75.80 -74.30
N ARG A 526 21.59 -75.81 -73.29
CA ARG A 526 20.40 -76.65 -73.30
C ARG A 526 19.47 -76.31 -74.46
N SER A 527 19.34 -75.02 -74.78
CA SER A 527 18.55 -74.55 -75.92
C SER A 527 19.18 -74.99 -77.25
N LEU A 528 20.50 -74.83 -77.41
CA LEU A 528 21.23 -75.23 -78.62
C LEU A 528 21.11 -76.74 -78.93
N ASP A 529 21.11 -77.58 -77.90
CA ASP A 529 20.91 -79.03 -78.04
C ASP A 529 19.48 -79.42 -78.50
N LEU A 530 18.49 -78.56 -78.30
CA LEU A 530 17.11 -78.77 -78.78
C LEU A 530 16.97 -78.50 -80.29
N TYR A 531 17.57 -77.42 -80.80
CA TYR A 531 17.50 -77.05 -82.23
C TYR A 531 18.39 -77.94 -83.11
N CYS A 532 19.56 -78.32 -82.59
CA CYS A 532 20.63 -79.02 -83.29
C CYS A 532 21.06 -80.30 -82.56
N PRO A 533 20.15 -81.25 -82.27
CA PRO A 533 20.48 -82.46 -81.52
C PRO A 533 21.60 -83.28 -82.18
N VAL A 534 22.45 -83.88 -81.34
CA VAL A 534 23.52 -84.78 -81.79
C VAL A 534 22.89 -86.09 -82.27
N VAL A 535 22.76 -86.23 -83.60
CA VAL A 535 22.17 -87.42 -84.24
C VAL A 535 23.14 -88.60 -84.27
N ASN A 536 24.45 -88.36 -84.15
CA ASN A 536 25.46 -89.41 -84.01
C ASN A 536 26.39 -89.12 -82.82
N PRO A 537 26.21 -89.82 -81.68
CA PRO A 537 27.00 -89.60 -80.47
C PRO A 537 28.51 -89.83 -80.62
N GLN A 538 28.94 -90.60 -81.61
CA GLN A 538 30.37 -90.92 -81.86
C GLN A 538 31.06 -89.87 -82.72
N THR A 539 30.45 -89.45 -83.83
CA THR A 539 31.01 -88.40 -84.71
C THR A 539 30.73 -86.98 -84.24
N LYS A 540 29.83 -86.80 -83.27
CA LYS A 540 29.26 -85.51 -82.82
C LYS A 540 28.50 -84.74 -83.90
N GLU A 541 28.09 -85.44 -84.96
CA GLU A 541 27.22 -84.90 -86.01
C GLU A 541 25.88 -84.44 -85.42
N ARG A 542 25.47 -83.22 -85.79
CA ARG A 542 24.24 -82.57 -85.35
C ARG A 542 23.33 -82.33 -86.55
N SER A 543 22.04 -82.60 -86.40
CA SER A 543 21.03 -82.27 -87.41
C SER A 543 20.23 -81.07 -86.94
N CYS A 544 20.48 -79.90 -87.50
CA CYS A 544 19.76 -78.68 -87.17
C CYS A 544 18.47 -78.57 -87.99
N LYS A 545 17.31 -78.38 -87.33
CA LYS A 545 16.11 -77.91 -88.02
C LYS A 545 16.22 -76.41 -88.28
N LYS A 546 15.88 -75.96 -89.49
CA LYS A 546 15.83 -74.52 -89.84
C LYS A 546 14.39 -74.15 -90.19
N CYS A 547 13.92 -73.01 -89.69
CA CYS A 547 12.69 -72.40 -90.17
C CYS A 547 12.75 -72.05 -91.67
N PRO A 548 11.59 -71.97 -92.36
CA PRO A 548 11.52 -71.46 -93.72
C PRO A 548 12.05 -70.03 -93.82
N ASP A 549 12.47 -69.60 -95.01
CA ASP A 549 12.95 -68.23 -95.18
C ASP A 549 11.85 -67.20 -94.88
N SER A 550 12.23 -66.10 -94.24
CA SER A 550 11.33 -65.09 -93.63
C SER A 550 10.54 -65.54 -92.38
N TRP A 551 10.78 -66.74 -91.85
CA TRP A 551 10.29 -67.14 -90.52
C TRP A 551 11.44 -67.05 -89.49
N LYS A 552 11.15 -66.53 -88.30
CA LYS A 552 12.09 -66.43 -87.18
C LYS A 552 11.98 -67.68 -86.31
N LEU A 553 13.11 -68.15 -85.79
CA LEU A 553 13.23 -69.36 -84.98
C LEU A 553 13.21 -69.01 -83.48
N PHE A 554 12.37 -69.67 -82.69
CA PHE A 554 12.38 -69.54 -81.23
C PHE A 554 11.79 -70.78 -80.54
N ASP A 555 12.49 -71.28 -79.52
CA ASP A 555 12.18 -72.54 -78.82
C ASP A 555 11.86 -73.69 -79.80
N SER A 556 10.73 -74.39 -79.68
CA SER A 556 10.34 -75.46 -80.63
C SER A 556 9.60 -74.99 -81.88
N SER A 557 9.47 -73.68 -82.12
CA SER A 557 8.57 -73.11 -83.12
C SER A 557 9.21 -72.09 -84.08
N CYS A 558 8.55 -71.91 -85.22
CA CYS A 558 8.82 -70.92 -86.23
C CYS A 558 7.70 -69.87 -86.24
N TYR A 559 8.08 -68.61 -86.26
CA TYR A 559 7.17 -67.47 -86.18
C TYR A 559 7.29 -66.61 -87.45
N TYR A 560 6.16 -66.30 -88.08
CA TYR A 560 6.08 -65.34 -89.18
C TYR A 560 5.36 -64.09 -88.72
N ILE A 561 6.02 -62.94 -88.86
CA ILE A 561 5.44 -61.64 -88.58
C ILE A 561 5.13 -60.99 -89.92
N SER A 562 3.85 -60.66 -90.16
CA SER A 562 3.43 -60.16 -91.47
C SER A 562 3.86 -58.72 -91.72
N SER A 563 4.11 -58.37 -92.98
CA SER A 563 4.35 -56.99 -93.44
C SER A 563 3.12 -56.34 -94.09
N ARG A 564 1.98 -57.02 -94.01
CA ARG A 564 0.70 -56.63 -94.63
C ARG A 564 -0.41 -56.71 -93.59
N THR A 565 -1.51 -56.03 -93.82
CA THR A 565 -2.69 -56.13 -92.97
C THR A 565 -3.76 -57.08 -93.54
N LEU A 566 -4.51 -57.74 -92.66
CA LEU A 566 -5.64 -58.63 -92.94
C LEU A 566 -6.62 -58.63 -91.75
N THR A 567 -7.87 -59.07 -91.97
CA THR A 567 -8.80 -59.39 -90.87
C THR A 567 -8.29 -60.56 -90.03
N TRP A 568 -8.74 -60.72 -88.79
CA TRP A 568 -8.31 -61.84 -87.94
C TRP A 568 -8.58 -63.19 -88.61
N SER A 569 -9.79 -63.37 -89.13
CA SER A 569 -10.21 -64.57 -89.89
C SER A 569 -9.37 -64.83 -91.14
N SER A 570 -9.04 -63.78 -91.90
CA SER A 570 -8.17 -63.88 -93.09
C SER A 570 -6.72 -64.20 -92.72
N SER A 571 -6.25 -63.67 -91.60
CA SER A 571 -4.91 -63.94 -91.05
C SER A 571 -4.78 -65.40 -90.62
N ARG A 572 -5.76 -65.92 -89.88
CA ARG A 572 -5.86 -67.33 -89.48
C ARG A 572 -5.89 -68.26 -90.69
N ALA A 573 -6.71 -67.95 -91.70
CA ALA A 573 -6.75 -68.68 -92.95
C ALA A 573 -5.38 -68.68 -93.65
N TRP A 574 -4.69 -67.53 -93.70
CA TRP A 574 -3.36 -67.43 -94.30
C TRP A 574 -2.32 -68.28 -93.54
N CYS A 575 -2.25 -68.20 -92.21
CA CYS A 575 -1.33 -69.02 -91.42
C CYS A 575 -1.53 -70.52 -91.69
N ARG A 576 -2.78 -70.97 -91.80
CA ARG A 576 -3.14 -72.34 -92.16
C ARG A 576 -2.65 -72.75 -93.55
N THR A 577 -2.64 -71.85 -94.55
CA THR A 577 -2.00 -72.15 -95.86
C THR A 577 -0.49 -72.35 -95.79
N GLN A 578 0.17 -71.81 -94.75
CA GLN A 578 1.62 -71.95 -94.56
C GLN A 578 2.01 -73.13 -93.65
N GLY A 579 1.04 -73.97 -93.24
CA GLY A 579 1.25 -75.09 -92.33
C GLY A 579 1.43 -74.68 -90.87
N GLY A 580 0.72 -73.64 -90.43
CA GLY A 580 0.65 -73.18 -89.04
C GLY A 580 -0.73 -72.67 -88.66
N ASP A 581 -0.84 -71.90 -87.59
CA ASP A 581 -2.04 -71.14 -87.22
C ASP A 581 -1.62 -69.74 -86.74
N LEU A 582 -2.56 -68.91 -86.28
CA LEU A 582 -2.20 -67.70 -85.53
C LEU A 582 -1.46 -68.08 -84.23
N LEU A 583 -0.59 -67.18 -83.78
CA LEU A 583 0.23 -67.36 -82.58
C LEU A 583 -0.58 -67.73 -81.33
N VAL A 584 -0.18 -68.80 -80.63
CA VAL A 584 -0.64 -69.13 -79.27
C VAL A 584 0.49 -68.78 -78.29
N ILE A 585 0.20 -68.03 -77.21
CA ILE A 585 1.25 -67.54 -76.31
C ILE A 585 1.26 -68.35 -75.01
N ASN A 586 2.23 -69.26 -74.94
CA ASN A 586 2.41 -70.27 -73.90
C ASN A 586 3.43 -69.87 -72.83
N SER A 587 4.15 -68.76 -73.00
CA SER A 587 5.10 -68.26 -71.98
C SER A 587 5.43 -66.77 -72.08
N GLU A 588 5.96 -66.20 -70.98
CA GLU A 588 6.50 -64.84 -70.98
C GLU A 588 7.71 -64.68 -71.93
N ARG A 589 8.56 -65.71 -72.05
CA ARG A 589 9.71 -65.70 -72.97
C ARG A 589 9.25 -65.56 -74.43
N GLU A 590 8.16 -66.25 -74.78
CA GLU A 590 7.53 -66.20 -76.10
C GLU A 590 6.87 -64.85 -76.39
N GLN A 591 6.05 -64.33 -75.46
CA GLN A 591 5.52 -62.96 -75.54
C GLN A 591 6.63 -61.95 -75.80
N ARG A 592 7.72 -62.03 -75.04
CA ARG A 592 8.88 -61.15 -75.16
C ARG A 592 9.54 -61.25 -76.53
N PHE A 593 9.83 -62.47 -76.98
CA PHE A 593 10.42 -62.74 -78.29
C PHE A 593 9.57 -62.19 -79.45
N VAL A 594 8.26 -62.45 -79.48
CA VAL A 594 7.41 -62.00 -80.60
C VAL A 594 7.23 -60.48 -80.59
N PHE A 595 7.10 -59.88 -79.40
CA PHE A 595 6.94 -58.43 -79.23
C PHE A 595 8.18 -57.68 -79.72
N GLU A 596 9.37 -58.05 -79.23
CA GLU A 596 10.65 -57.46 -79.65
C GLU A 596 10.92 -57.71 -81.14
N SER A 597 10.62 -58.92 -81.63
CA SER A 597 10.72 -59.27 -83.05
C SER A 597 9.81 -58.44 -83.95
N SER A 598 8.66 -57.98 -83.47
CA SER A 598 7.72 -57.14 -84.24
C SER A 598 8.21 -55.68 -84.36
N ARG A 599 8.87 -55.16 -83.32
CA ARG A 599 9.46 -53.80 -83.29
C ARG A 599 10.66 -53.68 -84.23
N ALA A 600 11.48 -54.73 -84.34
CA ALA A 600 12.73 -54.71 -85.10
C ALA A 600 12.57 -54.40 -86.61
N GLU A 601 11.37 -54.60 -87.18
CA GLU A 601 11.14 -54.58 -88.62
C GLU A 601 10.88 -53.18 -89.22
N LYS A 602 10.84 -52.13 -88.40
CA LYS A 602 10.69 -50.70 -88.82
C LYS A 602 9.47 -50.40 -89.72
N GLN A 603 8.43 -51.22 -89.68
CA GLN A 603 7.21 -51.02 -90.45
C GLN A 603 6.14 -50.35 -89.60
N SER A 604 5.60 -49.22 -90.06
CA SER A 604 4.54 -48.48 -89.36
C SER A 604 3.24 -49.30 -89.27
N GLY A 605 2.82 -49.58 -88.05
CA GLY A 605 1.61 -50.35 -87.74
C GLY A 605 1.81 -51.05 -86.41
N SER A 606 1.18 -50.54 -85.35
CA SER A 606 1.43 -51.00 -83.97
C SER A 606 0.76 -52.33 -83.65
N ARG A 607 -0.40 -52.61 -84.25
CA ARG A 607 -1.26 -53.75 -83.91
C ARG A 607 -0.93 -54.99 -84.74
N LEU A 608 -0.82 -56.14 -84.08
CA LEU A 608 -0.59 -57.46 -84.67
C LEU A 608 -1.57 -58.50 -84.09
N TRP A 609 -2.47 -59.04 -84.92
CA TRP A 609 -3.36 -60.14 -84.57
C TRP A 609 -2.57 -61.35 -84.04
N ILE A 610 -3.04 -61.87 -82.91
CA ILE A 610 -2.60 -63.13 -82.30
C ILE A 610 -3.79 -64.09 -82.22
N GLY A 611 -3.53 -65.34 -81.85
CA GLY A 611 -4.50 -66.42 -81.96
C GLY A 611 -5.59 -66.47 -80.89
N MET A 612 -5.92 -65.37 -80.20
CA MET A 612 -6.99 -65.39 -79.19
C MET A 612 -8.29 -64.73 -79.69
N THR A 613 -9.41 -65.27 -79.23
CA THR A 613 -10.78 -64.77 -79.50
C THR A 613 -11.75 -65.32 -78.45
N ASP A 614 -12.78 -64.55 -78.11
CA ASP A 614 -13.94 -64.97 -77.31
C ASP A 614 -15.25 -64.97 -78.11
N ALA A 615 -15.20 -64.85 -79.43
CA ALA A 615 -16.35 -64.80 -80.35
C ALA A 615 -17.31 -66.01 -80.31
N GLU A 616 -16.96 -67.08 -79.58
CA GLU A 616 -17.86 -68.21 -79.31
C GLU A 616 -18.67 -68.01 -78.01
N VAL A 617 -18.08 -67.37 -77.00
CA VAL A 617 -18.68 -67.05 -75.69
C VAL A 617 -18.00 -65.79 -75.12
N GLU A 618 -18.68 -64.66 -75.21
CA GLU A 618 -18.33 -63.35 -74.62
C GLU A 618 -17.57 -63.45 -73.28
N GLY A 619 -16.36 -62.90 -73.22
CA GLY A 619 -15.49 -62.90 -72.04
C GLY A 619 -14.72 -64.20 -71.76
N GLU A 620 -15.04 -65.33 -72.43
CA GLU A 620 -14.32 -66.60 -72.28
C GLU A 620 -13.21 -66.78 -73.34
N TRP A 621 -12.18 -65.95 -73.25
CA TRP A 621 -11.05 -65.93 -74.18
C TRP A 621 -10.39 -67.30 -74.40
N SER A 622 -10.33 -67.69 -75.67
CA SER A 622 -9.81 -68.97 -76.17
C SER A 622 -8.74 -68.76 -77.24
N TRP A 623 -7.81 -69.70 -77.37
CA TRP A 623 -6.77 -69.72 -78.39
C TRP A 623 -7.17 -70.55 -79.61
N VAL A 624 -6.53 -70.31 -80.76
CA VAL A 624 -6.82 -71.01 -82.04
C VAL A 624 -6.55 -72.52 -82.03
N ASP A 625 -5.86 -73.05 -81.00
CA ASP A 625 -5.66 -74.48 -80.76
C ASP A 625 -6.79 -75.13 -79.92
N GLY A 626 -7.68 -74.32 -79.35
CA GLY A 626 -8.77 -74.75 -78.45
C GLY A 626 -8.43 -74.70 -76.96
N SER A 627 -7.24 -74.21 -76.58
CA SER A 627 -6.92 -73.94 -75.17
C SER A 627 -7.57 -72.63 -74.69
N ARG A 628 -7.74 -72.45 -73.37
CA ARG A 628 -8.28 -71.21 -72.77
C ARG A 628 -7.15 -70.26 -72.36
N VAL A 629 -7.39 -68.95 -72.43
CA VAL A 629 -6.46 -67.93 -71.91
C VAL A 629 -6.51 -67.94 -70.38
N THR A 630 -5.64 -68.71 -69.74
CA THR A 630 -5.63 -68.90 -68.28
C THR A 630 -4.97 -67.74 -67.53
N SER A 631 -5.43 -67.48 -66.30
CA SER A 631 -5.04 -66.31 -65.48
C SER A 631 -3.56 -66.25 -65.06
N ASN A 632 -2.78 -67.30 -65.33
CA ASN A 632 -1.33 -67.33 -65.11
C ASN A 632 -0.51 -66.79 -66.30
N ILE A 633 -1.12 -66.58 -67.48
CA ILE A 633 -0.48 -65.99 -68.66
C ILE A 633 -1.45 -64.96 -69.27
N GLN A 634 -1.40 -63.75 -68.73
CA GLN A 634 -2.19 -62.62 -69.21
C GLN A 634 -1.28 -61.39 -69.34
N PHE A 635 -1.16 -60.88 -70.57
CA PHE A 635 -0.39 -59.67 -70.88
C PHE A 635 -1.28 -58.53 -71.39
N TRP A 636 -2.54 -58.52 -70.95
CA TRP A 636 -3.52 -57.45 -71.18
C TRP A 636 -2.96 -56.07 -70.79
N LEU A 637 -3.28 -55.07 -71.61
CA LEU A 637 -2.88 -53.70 -71.36
C LEU A 637 -3.64 -53.15 -70.14
N SER A 638 -2.89 -52.53 -69.23
CA SER A 638 -3.41 -51.94 -68.01
C SER A 638 -2.70 -50.61 -67.77
N ARG A 639 -3.45 -49.52 -67.89
CA ARG A 639 -2.99 -48.13 -67.83
C ARG A 639 -3.71 -47.41 -66.70
N ALA A 640 -2.93 -46.77 -65.82
CA ALA A 640 -3.49 -46.07 -64.66
C ALA A 640 -4.40 -44.91 -65.09
N GLY A 641 -5.71 -45.05 -64.82
CA GLY A 641 -6.71 -44.02 -65.09
C GLY A 641 -7.43 -44.08 -66.44
N THR A 642 -7.15 -45.07 -67.30
CA THR A 642 -7.86 -45.21 -68.61
C THR A 642 -8.57 -46.54 -68.84
N GLY A 643 -8.50 -47.50 -67.89
CA GLY A 643 -9.11 -48.81 -68.03
C GLY A 643 -8.11 -49.97 -68.07
N THR A 644 -8.63 -51.16 -68.35
CA THR A 644 -7.87 -52.42 -68.48
C THR A 644 -8.54 -53.29 -69.53
N GLU A 645 -7.77 -53.78 -70.49
CA GLU A 645 -8.31 -54.66 -71.53
C GLU A 645 -8.53 -56.08 -70.96
N PRO A 646 -9.41 -56.90 -71.56
CA PRO A 646 -10.32 -56.56 -72.65
C PRO A 646 -11.46 -55.66 -72.16
N ASP A 647 -11.82 -54.63 -72.93
CA ASP A 647 -12.89 -53.67 -72.58
C ASP A 647 -14.20 -53.87 -73.36
N ASN A 648 -14.16 -54.67 -74.43
CA ASN A 648 -15.22 -54.93 -75.38
C ASN A 648 -15.93 -53.66 -75.90
N TRP A 649 -15.18 -52.81 -76.60
CA TRP A 649 -15.64 -51.54 -77.17
C TRP A 649 -16.72 -51.66 -78.27
N THR A 650 -17.98 -51.89 -77.88
CA THR A 650 -19.11 -52.08 -78.80
C THR A 650 -19.56 -50.84 -79.60
N GLN A 651 -18.80 -49.73 -79.63
CA GLN A 651 -19.23 -48.49 -80.32
C GLN A 651 -18.98 -48.56 -81.83
N ASP A 652 -17.83 -49.08 -82.25
CA ASP A 652 -17.46 -49.19 -83.67
C ASP A 652 -17.93 -50.51 -84.30
N ASP A 653 -18.17 -51.54 -83.48
CA ASP A 653 -18.74 -52.82 -83.91
C ASP A 653 -19.82 -53.30 -82.95
N PRO A 654 -21.11 -53.33 -83.34
CA PRO A 654 -22.21 -53.79 -82.48
C PRO A 654 -22.19 -55.28 -82.11
N ALA A 655 -21.23 -56.05 -82.62
CA ALA A 655 -20.97 -57.42 -82.19
C ALA A 655 -20.08 -57.47 -80.93
N GLY A 656 -19.14 -56.52 -80.81
CA GLY A 656 -18.04 -56.54 -79.86
C GLY A 656 -16.66 -56.45 -80.52
N GLU A 657 -15.62 -56.48 -79.70
CA GLU A 657 -14.21 -56.43 -80.10
C GLU A 657 -13.52 -57.82 -80.01
N ASP A 658 -14.24 -58.88 -80.39
CA ASP A 658 -14.02 -60.32 -80.07
C ASP A 658 -12.66 -60.99 -80.46
N CYS A 659 -11.63 -60.25 -80.89
CA CYS A 659 -10.34 -60.77 -81.36
C CYS A 659 -9.14 -60.07 -80.73
N GLY A 660 -8.12 -60.82 -80.31
CA GLY A 660 -6.98 -60.26 -79.58
C GLY A 660 -5.77 -59.90 -80.47
N HIS A 661 -5.13 -58.78 -80.17
CA HIS A 661 -3.89 -58.34 -80.81
C HIS A 661 -2.83 -57.84 -79.81
N ILE A 662 -1.56 -57.95 -80.19
CA ILE A 662 -0.48 -57.20 -79.54
C ILE A 662 -0.44 -55.79 -80.14
N ASP A 663 -0.59 -54.75 -79.33
CA ASP A 663 -0.11 -53.41 -79.70
C ASP A 663 1.36 -53.24 -79.29
N ASN A 664 2.25 -53.24 -80.27
CA ASN A 664 3.69 -53.17 -80.06
C ASN A 664 4.22 -51.78 -79.71
N SER A 665 3.38 -50.75 -79.55
CA SER A 665 3.80 -49.46 -78.99
C SER A 665 3.88 -49.47 -77.46
N GLU A 666 3.20 -50.41 -76.80
CA GLU A 666 3.05 -50.48 -75.34
C GLU A 666 4.24 -51.16 -74.60
N SER A 667 3.98 -51.74 -73.44
CA SER A 667 4.96 -52.50 -72.65
C SER A 667 4.89 -53.99 -73.00
N VAL A 668 6.04 -54.65 -73.08
CA VAL A 668 6.14 -56.05 -73.53
C VAL A 668 5.24 -57.03 -72.76
N LEU A 669 5.00 -56.83 -71.46
CA LEU A 669 4.10 -57.67 -70.64
C LEU A 669 2.71 -57.03 -70.37
N ARG A 670 2.39 -55.92 -71.03
CA ARG A 670 1.09 -55.22 -70.99
C ARG A 670 0.84 -54.59 -72.37
N SER A 671 0.42 -55.42 -73.31
CA SER A 671 0.28 -55.06 -74.73
C SER A 671 -0.78 -55.86 -75.48
N TRP A 672 -1.42 -56.87 -74.87
CA TRP A 672 -2.62 -57.45 -75.45
C TRP A 672 -3.77 -56.45 -75.31
N MET A 673 -4.49 -56.23 -76.39
CA MET A 673 -5.77 -55.55 -76.43
C MET A 673 -6.71 -56.44 -77.24
N ASP A 674 -7.99 -56.36 -76.95
CA ASP A 674 -9.06 -56.82 -77.84
C ASP A 674 -9.20 -55.84 -79.03
N GLY A 675 -10.07 -56.20 -79.97
CA GLY A 675 -10.25 -55.47 -81.22
C GLY A 675 -11.20 -56.19 -82.18
N SER A 676 -12.14 -55.46 -82.79
CA SER A 676 -13.11 -56.01 -83.73
C SER A 676 -12.41 -56.87 -84.78
N CYS A 677 -12.83 -58.13 -84.87
CA CYS A 677 -12.30 -59.11 -85.82
C CYS A 677 -12.36 -58.67 -87.29
N LYS A 678 -13.16 -57.63 -87.58
CA LYS A 678 -13.34 -56.99 -88.90
C LYS A 678 -12.19 -56.02 -89.24
N ASN A 679 -11.47 -55.50 -88.25
CA ASN A 679 -10.32 -54.61 -88.43
C ASN A 679 -9.16 -55.31 -89.18
N SER A 680 -8.36 -54.53 -89.91
CA SER A 680 -7.23 -55.04 -90.69
C SER A 680 -5.90 -54.66 -90.08
N TYR A 681 -5.30 -55.57 -89.32
CA TYR A 681 -4.00 -55.41 -88.66
C TYR A 681 -2.94 -56.35 -89.25
N ARG A 682 -1.67 -56.15 -88.86
CA ARG A 682 -0.63 -57.15 -89.12
C ARG A 682 -0.99 -58.43 -88.35
N TRP A 683 -0.28 -59.54 -88.56
CA TRP A 683 -0.55 -60.77 -87.81
C TRP A 683 0.74 -61.55 -87.55
N ILE A 684 0.69 -62.44 -86.55
CA ILE A 684 1.77 -63.36 -86.23
C ILE A 684 1.25 -64.79 -86.40
N CYS A 685 1.89 -65.56 -87.28
CA CYS A 685 1.67 -67.01 -87.37
C CYS A 685 2.72 -67.76 -86.56
N GLU A 686 2.34 -68.92 -86.05
CA GLU A 686 3.24 -69.90 -85.44
C GLU A 686 3.10 -71.27 -86.14
N LYS A 687 4.19 -72.04 -86.17
CA LYS A 687 4.17 -73.49 -86.38
C LYS A 687 5.37 -74.17 -85.75
N SER A 688 5.17 -75.39 -85.24
CA SER A 688 6.25 -76.21 -84.69
C SER A 688 7.24 -76.70 -85.78
N LEU A 689 8.47 -76.99 -85.35
CA LEU A 689 9.59 -77.50 -86.16
C LEU A 689 9.54 -79.00 -86.44
#